data_AF-A0A1G1G202-F1
#
_entry.id   AF-A0A1G1G202-F1
#
_cell.length_a   1.000
_cell.length_b   1.000
_cell.length_c   1.000
_cell.angle_alpha   90.00
_cell.angle_beta   90.00
_cell.angle_gamma   90.00
#
_symmetry.space_group_name_H-M   'P 1'
#
loop_
_entity.id
_entity.type
_entity.pdbx_description
1 polymer ?
#
loop_
_entity_poly.entity_id
_entity_poly.type
_entity_poly.pdbx_seq_one_letter_code
_entity_poly.pdbx_strand_id
1 'polypeptide(L)'
;MMRKCIINKVFRLALILSIISLIYSCAPETSVRPEGKGFAPKPCFDCHTEKISEYQKKHVHSPVVQRNCEACHLRHGKIAVLSLKEKDERRLCYPCHKQMASDMDKTANVHTALNQGKCVPCHNPHASDNEFLQKKTGNEQCFTCHKQDTFIRATRHKPLADGCLTCHSVHGSQFKNNLTKKEIELCQSCHNFTADNFKKAHKDYPVQKADCTGCHTPHSSTNNKLLRESIHAPLNSGQCSSCHKALTDPNPLGVIAPDGELCYKCHNKTEKGFREAYRHKPMDEGKCQSCHSPHATDYPKVTLMGKNVLCLSCHKDKKEMLKVTSLHEPIKDKGCTACHSPHASEYTFYLKASEKQICFTCHVKTEKEISEKYTHEPFSKVECKNCHESHGSNFPGMMKISPDDLCYTCHKKEENEFFKTYIHTPVSKKKCLSCHKPHSSAYNNLLSNSPDQLCMSCHGNMFLELKEEAIHKPFKEKACGSCHNPHAGEYIANTEIPMPGLCYECHKKMGTELNTSVNKHLPAEEGKCSVCHSPHGTKMWHLLLNRPKELCLSCHERIVTTTLRKGHIDMEKGDCISCHISHYSASRYLLNAEDPRICVKCHSEETETMLKGHIKPLANIKHCLDCHVPHVTEKRGLLKNIKHSPFSKGDCSACHE
;
A
#
# COMPACT_ATOMS: atom_id res chain seq x y z
N MET A 1 41.08 72.85 -4.36
CA MET A 1 41.06 71.73 -3.37
C MET A 1 39.77 71.61 -2.54
N MET A 2 38.79 72.53 -2.59
CA MET A 2 37.57 72.46 -1.75
C MET A 2 36.40 71.62 -2.32
N ARG A 3 36.30 71.41 -3.65
CA ARG A 3 35.16 70.66 -4.25
C ARG A 3 35.20 69.14 -4.03
N LYS A 4 36.39 68.52 -3.92
CA LYS A 4 36.51 67.06 -3.67
C LYS A 4 36.18 66.66 -2.22
N CYS A 5 36.29 67.58 -1.26
CA CYS A 5 36.00 67.30 0.15
C CYS A 5 34.49 67.27 0.45
N ILE A 6 33.69 68.08 -0.26
CA ILE A 6 32.24 68.14 -0.08
C ILE A 6 31.56 66.90 -0.66
N ILE A 7 31.98 66.45 -1.85
CA ILE A 7 31.40 65.25 -2.50
C ILE A 7 31.64 64.00 -1.64
N ASN A 8 32.82 63.87 -1.02
CA ASN A 8 33.14 62.71 -0.18
C ASN A 8 32.39 62.74 1.17
N LYS A 9 32.08 63.93 1.70
CA LYS A 9 31.21 64.07 2.88
C LYS A 9 29.75 63.76 2.56
N VAL A 10 29.24 64.20 1.41
CA VAL A 10 27.87 63.90 0.97
C VAL A 10 27.70 62.40 0.68
N PHE A 11 28.68 61.77 0.05
CA PHE A 11 28.64 60.32 -0.21
C PHE A 11 28.74 59.49 1.08
N ARG A 12 29.57 59.90 2.04
CA ARG A 12 29.62 59.26 3.37
C ARG A 12 28.33 59.49 4.15
N LEU A 13 27.72 60.66 4.08
CA LEU A 13 26.44 60.93 4.73
C LEU A 13 25.32 60.08 4.11
N ALA A 14 25.29 59.96 2.78
CA ALA A 14 24.33 59.11 2.07
C ALA A 14 24.53 57.61 2.36
N LEU A 15 25.78 57.14 2.48
CA LEU A 15 26.10 55.76 2.83
C LEU A 15 25.76 55.46 4.30
N ILE A 16 26.01 56.41 5.21
CA ILE A 16 25.61 56.28 6.62
C ILE A 16 24.07 56.30 6.74
N LEU A 17 23.38 57.16 6.00
CA LEU A 17 21.91 57.18 5.93
C LEU A 17 21.34 55.89 5.33
N SER A 18 21.98 55.29 4.31
CA SER A 18 21.52 54.02 3.74
C SER A 18 21.78 52.83 4.67
N ILE A 19 22.91 52.83 5.39
CA ILE A 19 23.24 51.80 6.38
C ILE A 19 22.32 51.91 7.60
N ILE A 20 22.01 53.12 8.08
CA ILE A 20 21.02 53.34 9.15
C ILE A 20 19.62 52.90 8.69
N SER A 21 19.25 53.15 7.43
CA SER A 21 17.97 52.69 6.88
C SER A 21 17.91 51.15 6.75
N LEU A 22 19.03 50.48 6.43
CA LEU A 22 19.11 49.01 6.41
C LEU A 22 19.11 48.39 7.81
N ILE A 23 19.66 49.06 8.83
CA ILE A 23 19.60 48.62 10.22
C ILE A 23 18.17 48.81 10.79
N TYR A 24 17.46 49.88 10.38
CA TYR A 24 16.04 50.06 10.74
C TYR A 24 15.10 49.08 10.02
N SER A 25 15.44 48.58 8.83
CA SER A 25 14.68 47.52 8.15
C SER A 25 14.90 46.11 8.72
N CYS A 26 15.86 45.93 9.63
CA CYS A 26 16.18 44.65 10.25
C CYS A 26 16.02 44.65 11.78
N ALA A 27 15.38 45.67 12.36
CA ALA A 27 14.90 45.59 13.72
C ALA A 27 13.78 44.52 13.79
N PRO A 28 13.83 43.55 14.72
CA PRO A 28 12.70 42.65 14.90
C PRO A 28 11.49 43.51 15.21
N GLU A 29 10.41 43.35 14.45
CA GLU A 29 9.12 43.93 14.79
C GLU A 29 8.81 43.54 16.24
N THR A 30 8.96 44.49 17.16
CA THR A 30 8.16 44.47 18.38
C THR A 30 6.74 44.57 17.88
N SER A 31 6.05 43.43 17.84
CA SER A 31 4.63 43.33 17.52
C SER A 31 3.80 44.01 18.61
N VAL A 32 3.93 45.32 18.73
CA VAL A 32 2.96 46.17 19.38
C VAL A 32 1.81 46.27 18.38
N ARG A 33 0.83 45.39 18.56
CA ARG A 33 -0.45 45.48 17.87
C ARG A 33 -1.00 46.90 18.04
N PRO A 34 -1.64 47.48 17.02
CA PRO A 34 -2.25 48.79 17.13
C PRO A 34 -3.27 48.78 18.27
N GLU A 35 -3.06 49.63 19.27
CA GLU A 35 -4.04 49.94 20.30
C GLU A 35 -5.31 50.44 19.61
N GLY A 36 -6.40 49.67 19.71
CA GLY A 36 -7.74 50.17 19.41
C GLY A 36 -8.64 49.34 18.51
N LYS A 37 -8.19 48.29 17.81
CA LYS A 37 -9.09 47.43 16.98
C LYS A 37 -8.70 45.94 16.95
N GLY A 38 -8.48 45.34 18.11
CA GLY A 38 -8.35 43.89 18.26
C GLY A 38 -8.79 43.46 19.65
N PHE A 39 -9.55 42.36 19.75
CA PHE A 39 -9.99 41.81 21.04
C PHE A 39 -8.78 41.62 21.97
N ALA A 40 -8.84 42.20 23.18
CA ALA A 40 -7.85 41.93 24.22
C ALA A 40 -7.76 40.40 24.42
N PRO A 41 -6.55 39.82 24.39
CA PRO A 41 -6.40 38.38 24.50
C PRO A 41 -6.90 37.91 25.87
N LYS A 42 -7.87 37.00 25.89
CA LYS A 42 -8.36 36.41 27.14
C LYS A 42 -7.22 35.70 27.89
N PRO A 43 -7.21 35.72 29.24
CA PRO A 43 -6.39 34.83 30.05
C PRO A 43 -6.58 33.37 29.65
N CYS A 44 -5.50 32.57 29.70
CA CYS A 44 -5.55 31.18 29.27
C CYS A 44 -6.59 30.36 30.06
N PHE A 45 -6.72 30.60 31.36
CA PHE A 45 -7.63 29.86 32.24
C PHE A 45 -9.11 30.17 32.01
N ASP A 46 -9.45 31.26 31.32
CA ASP A 46 -10.84 31.56 30.95
C ASP A 46 -11.38 30.56 29.92
N CYS A 47 -10.49 29.92 29.15
CA CYS A 47 -10.83 28.89 28.17
C CYS A 47 -10.33 27.49 28.56
N HIS A 48 -9.29 27.39 29.40
CA HIS A 48 -8.75 26.11 29.91
C HIS A 48 -9.25 25.81 31.33
N THR A 49 -10.54 26.01 31.59
CA THR A 49 -11.15 25.83 32.91
C THR A 49 -11.04 24.40 33.43
N GLU A 50 -11.18 23.42 32.53
CA GLU A 50 -11.09 21.99 32.85
C GLU A 50 -9.70 21.56 33.35
N LYS A 51 -8.65 22.34 33.04
CA LYS A 51 -7.27 22.04 33.44
C LYS A 51 -6.84 22.67 34.75
N ILE A 52 -7.67 23.57 35.32
CA ILE A 52 -7.34 24.28 36.56
C ILE A 52 -7.10 23.31 37.71
N SER A 53 -7.90 22.25 37.84
CA SER A 53 -7.74 21.24 38.90
C SER A 53 -6.41 20.48 38.79
N GLU A 54 -5.94 20.19 37.57
CA GLU A 54 -4.63 19.56 37.32
C GLU A 54 -3.47 20.47 37.76
N TYR A 55 -3.67 21.78 37.80
CA TYR A 55 -2.64 22.77 38.18
C TYR A 55 -2.66 23.16 39.65
N GLN A 56 -3.59 22.59 40.44
CA GLN A 56 -3.71 22.81 41.89
C GLN A 56 -3.12 21.65 42.72
N LYS A 57 -2.31 20.80 42.09
CA LYS A 57 -1.61 19.71 42.78
C LYS A 57 -0.55 20.22 43.75
N LYS A 58 -0.07 19.33 44.63
CA LYS A 58 0.85 19.68 45.72
C LYS A 58 2.12 20.41 45.25
N HIS A 59 2.71 19.99 44.13
CA HIS A 59 3.88 20.61 43.54
C HIS A 59 3.52 21.17 42.17
N VAL A 60 3.67 22.49 42.01
CA VAL A 60 3.33 23.20 40.77
C VAL A 60 4.59 23.82 40.17
N HIS A 61 4.75 23.69 38.85
CA HIS A 61 5.89 24.21 38.13
C HIS A 61 5.85 25.74 38.07
N SER A 62 7.00 26.38 38.26
CA SER A 62 7.11 27.85 38.41
C SER A 62 6.40 28.67 37.33
N PRO A 63 6.51 28.36 36.02
CA PRO A 63 5.78 29.10 34.97
C PRO A 63 4.25 29.05 35.12
N VAL A 64 3.71 27.96 35.66
CA VAL A 64 2.26 27.80 35.90
C VAL A 64 1.83 28.63 37.11
N VAL A 65 2.62 28.63 38.19
CA VAL A 65 2.39 29.50 39.37
C VAL A 65 2.37 30.96 38.97
N GLN A 66 3.32 31.37 38.11
CA GLN A 66 3.44 32.73 37.59
C GLN A 66 2.38 33.08 36.52
N ARG A 67 1.52 32.13 36.14
CA ARG A 67 0.56 32.25 35.03
C ARG A 67 1.20 32.64 33.69
N ASN A 68 2.48 32.31 33.52
CA ASN A 68 3.26 32.57 32.32
C ASN A 68 3.21 31.38 31.36
N CYS A 69 2.01 31.03 30.89
CA CYS A 69 1.81 29.89 29.98
C CYS A 69 2.57 30.04 28.67
N GLU A 70 2.74 31.29 28.21
CA GLU A 70 3.48 31.63 27.00
C GLU A 70 4.99 31.43 27.12
N ALA A 71 5.52 31.12 28.30
CA ALA A 71 6.92 30.70 28.45
C ALA A 71 7.22 29.46 27.59
N CYS A 72 6.25 28.54 27.47
CA CYS A 72 6.41 27.29 26.71
C CYS A 72 5.40 27.15 25.56
N HIS A 73 4.20 27.72 25.71
CA HIS A 73 3.14 27.60 24.72
C HIS A 73 3.10 28.79 23.74
N LEU A 74 2.67 28.52 22.53
CA LEU A 74 2.19 29.55 21.61
C LEU A 74 0.68 29.72 21.82
N ARG A 75 0.21 30.97 21.79
CA ARG A 75 -1.23 31.22 21.85
C ARG A 75 -1.92 30.57 20.66
N HIS A 76 -2.96 29.81 20.95
CA HIS A 76 -3.89 29.29 19.96
C HIS A 76 -5.23 30.02 20.12
N GLY A 77 -5.91 30.27 19.00
CA GLY A 77 -7.22 30.91 18.98
C GLY A 77 -8.36 29.92 19.28
N LYS A 78 -9.43 30.00 18.48
CA LYS A 78 -10.60 29.11 18.61
C LYS A 78 -10.31 27.63 18.33
N ILE A 79 -9.20 27.31 17.66
CA ILE A 79 -8.82 25.93 17.34
C ILE A 79 -7.89 25.44 18.46
N ALA A 80 -8.33 24.41 19.20
CA ALA A 80 -7.56 23.80 20.27
C ALA A 80 -6.43 22.91 19.68
N VAL A 81 -5.27 23.51 19.44
CA VAL A 81 -4.07 22.79 18.99
C VAL A 81 -2.95 23.02 19.99
N LEU A 82 -2.35 21.94 20.49
CA LEU A 82 -1.15 22.01 21.31
C LEU A 82 -0.01 22.63 20.49
N SER A 83 0.29 23.89 20.79
CA SER A 83 1.32 24.66 20.11
C SER A 83 2.38 25.06 21.13
N LEU A 84 3.61 24.59 20.92
CA LEU A 84 4.77 24.89 21.77
C LEU A 84 5.72 25.82 21.02
N LYS A 85 6.44 26.68 21.76
CA LYS A 85 7.48 27.54 21.19
C LYS A 85 8.58 26.75 20.50
N GLU A 86 8.92 25.58 21.06
CA GLU A 86 9.87 24.63 20.51
C GLU A 86 9.25 23.23 20.53
N LYS A 87 9.44 22.47 19.45
CA LYS A 87 8.96 21.08 19.35
C LYS A 87 9.88 20.09 20.05
N ASP A 88 11.17 20.41 20.17
CA ASP A 88 12.15 19.61 20.88
C ASP A 88 12.15 19.96 22.36
N GLU A 89 11.97 18.97 23.24
CA GLU A 89 11.82 19.23 24.68
C GLU A 89 13.12 19.75 25.30
N ARG A 90 14.31 19.39 24.78
CA ARG A 90 15.57 19.97 25.30
C ARG A 90 15.64 21.46 25.00
N ARG A 91 15.33 21.84 23.76
CA ARG A 91 15.30 23.26 23.36
C ARG A 91 14.24 24.06 24.12
N LEU A 92 13.12 23.43 24.47
CA LEU A 92 12.07 24.06 25.25
C LEU A 92 12.45 24.24 26.74
N CYS A 93 13.09 23.23 27.34
CA CYS A 93 13.30 23.17 28.80
C CYS A 93 14.65 23.76 29.25
N TYR A 94 15.75 23.51 28.51
CA TYR A 94 17.11 23.89 28.92
C TYR A 94 17.37 25.39 29.07
N PRO A 95 16.67 26.31 28.36
CA PRO A 95 16.82 27.74 28.63
C PRO A 95 16.57 28.11 30.10
N CYS A 96 15.67 27.39 30.77
CA CYS A 96 15.37 27.57 32.20
C CYS A 96 16.13 26.56 33.07
N HIS A 97 16.33 25.33 32.61
CA HIS A 97 17.03 24.25 33.34
C HIS A 97 18.53 24.15 32.99
N LYS A 98 19.25 25.27 33.07
CA LYS A 98 20.65 25.37 32.60
C LYS A 98 21.62 24.44 33.33
N GLN A 99 21.44 24.24 34.63
CA GLN A 99 22.28 23.34 35.42
C GLN A 99 22.15 21.90 34.92
N MET A 100 20.91 21.42 34.74
CA MET A 100 20.63 20.10 34.19
C MET A 100 21.23 19.93 32.78
N ALA A 101 21.09 20.95 31.93
CA ALA A 101 21.71 20.95 30.60
C ALA A 101 23.24 20.75 30.70
N SER A 102 23.91 21.52 31.57
CA SER A 102 25.35 21.38 31.78
C SER A 102 25.75 20.03 32.37
N ASP A 103 24.95 19.47 33.28
CA ASP A 103 25.26 18.19 33.92
C ASP A 103 25.13 17.04 32.93
N MET A 104 24.10 17.08 32.08
CA MET A 104 23.90 16.09 31.02
C MET A 104 25.03 16.09 29.99
N ASP A 105 25.51 17.27 29.58
CA ASP A 105 26.61 17.40 28.62
C ASP A 105 27.93 16.83 29.16
N LYS A 106 28.12 16.85 30.49
CA LYS A 106 29.34 16.34 31.17
C LYS A 106 29.22 14.86 31.60
N THR A 107 28.05 14.26 31.44
CA THR A 107 27.79 12.89 31.92
C THR A 107 28.13 11.88 30.83
N ALA A 108 29.09 10.99 31.08
CA ALA A 108 29.54 10.01 30.09
C ALA A 108 28.44 9.02 29.66
N ASN A 109 27.59 8.58 30.60
CA ASN A 109 26.51 7.64 30.33
C ASN A 109 25.18 8.29 30.73
N VAL A 110 24.49 8.87 29.74
CA VAL A 110 23.15 9.46 29.92
C VAL A 110 22.10 8.40 29.60
N HIS A 111 21.02 8.37 30.38
CA HIS A 111 19.90 7.46 30.13
C HIS A 111 19.33 7.66 28.71
N THR A 112 19.02 6.58 27.98
CA THR A 112 18.63 6.63 26.55
C THR A 112 17.49 7.60 26.26
N ALA A 113 16.44 7.63 27.11
CA ALA A 113 15.32 8.56 26.95
C ALA A 113 15.77 10.03 27.00
N LEU A 114 16.70 10.35 27.88
CA LEU A 114 17.27 11.68 27.99
C LEU A 114 18.23 11.98 26.86
N ASN A 115 18.99 11.00 26.37
CA ASN A 115 19.82 11.15 25.18
C ASN A 115 18.98 11.36 23.90
N GLN A 116 17.69 11.02 23.92
CA GLN A 116 16.71 11.39 22.88
C GLN A 116 16.01 12.72 23.14
N GLY A 117 16.32 13.37 24.27
CA GLY A 117 15.77 14.66 24.64
C GLY A 117 14.34 14.60 25.14
N LYS A 118 13.98 13.50 25.79
CA LYS A 118 12.63 13.28 26.32
C LYS A 118 12.63 13.43 27.84
N CYS A 119 11.91 14.43 28.33
CA CYS A 119 11.76 14.74 29.76
C CYS A 119 10.34 14.45 30.25
N VAL A 120 9.34 14.74 29.42
CA VAL A 120 7.92 14.61 29.75
C VAL A 120 7.44 13.17 30.00
N PRO A 121 8.09 12.09 29.53
CA PRO A 121 7.70 10.74 29.95
C PRO A 121 7.81 10.51 31.48
N CYS A 122 8.75 11.19 32.14
CA CYS A 122 8.98 11.04 33.58
C CYS A 122 8.45 12.23 34.38
N HIS A 123 8.55 13.44 33.84
CA HIS A 123 8.12 14.66 34.52
C HIS A 123 6.80 15.20 33.96
N ASN A 124 5.97 15.74 34.84
CA ASN A 124 4.83 16.55 34.47
C ASN A 124 5.27 18.03 34.41
N PRO A 125 5.28 18.67 33.22
CA PRO A 125 5.79 20.04 33.08
C PRO A 125 4.89 21.11 33.72
N HIS A 126 3.72 20.74 34.25
CA HIS A 126 2.78 21.67 34.86
C HIS A 126 2.68 21.50 36.37
N ALA A 127 2.27 20.33 36.85
CA ALA A 127 2.10 20.06 38.27
C ALA A 127 2.03 18.56 38.56
N SER A 128 2.41 18.14 39.77
CA SER A 128 2.29 16.77 40.25
C SER A 128 2.09 16.74 41.76
N ASP A 129 1.52 15.65 42.27
CA ASP A 129 1.46 15.37 43.70
C ASP A 129 2.80 14.82 44.23
N ASN A 130 3.68 14.41 43.32
CA ASN A 130 5.01 13.88 43.62
C ASN A 130 6.08 14.97 43.55
N GLU A 131 7.12 14.84 44.37
CA GLU A 131 8.28 15.72 44.35
C GLU A 131 8.97 15.73 42.98
N PHE A 132 9.65 16.84 42.67
CA PHE A 132 10.33 17.07 41.38
C PHE A 132 9.41 16.89 40.15
N LEU A 133 8.09 17.05 40.36
CA LEU A 133 7.06 16.93 39.34
C LEU A 133 7.05 15.56 38.65
N GLN A 134 7.44 14.49 39.34
CA GLN A 134 7.45 13.15 38.75
C GLN A 134 6.02 12.65 38.47
N LYS A 135 5.81 11.90 37.38
CA LYS A 135 4.50 11.32 37.04
C LYS A 135 4.16 10.13 37.92
N LYS A 136 5.16 9.33 38.29
CA LYS A 136 5.08 8.20 39.21
C LYS A 136 6.24 8.25 40.20
N THR A 137 6.18 7.47 41.27
CA THR A 137 7.22 7.42 42.32
C THR A 137 7.94 6.08 42.35
N GLY A 138 9.18 6.08 42.83
CA GLY A 138 9.97 4.85 43.00
C GLY A 138 10.09 4.01 41.72
N ASN A 139 10.02 2.69 41.88
CA ASN A 139 10.22 1.74 40.78
C ASN A 139 9.15 1.83 39.69
N GLU A 140 7.94 2.25 40.05
CA GLU A 140 6.81 2.42 39.12
C GLU A 140 7.15 3.39 37.98
N GLN A 141 7.97 4.42 38.26
CA GLN A 141 8.42 5.36 37.22
C GLN A 141 9.30 4.66 36.18
N CYS A 142 10.18 3.75 36.60
CA CYS A 142 11.04 2.97 35.71
C CYS A 142 10.21 1.99 34.87
N PHE A 143 9.19 1.37 35.48
CA PHE A 143 8.35 0.38 34.80
C PHE A 143 7.36 0.97 33.78
N THR A 144 7.30 2.30 33.65
CA THR A 144 6.61 2.93 32.51
C THR A 144 7.24 2.59 31.16
N CYS A 145 8.53 2.28 31.14
CA CYS A 145 9.26 1.89 29.92
C CYS A 145 9.93 0.51 30.04
N HIS A 146 10.35 0.11 31.25
CA HIS A 146 10.99 -1.19 31.49
C HIS A 146 9.97 -2.26 31.86
N LYS A 147 10.05 -3.44 31.25
CA LYS A 147 9.13 -4.55 31.59
C LYS A 147 9.45 -5.09 32.98
N GLN A 148 8.49 -5.01 33.90
CA GLN A 148 8.68 -5.41 35.29
C GLN A 148 9.13 -6.87 35.45
N ASP A 149 8.58 -7.78 34.66
CA ASP A 149 8.89 -9.22 34.73
C ASP A 149 10.38 -9.55 34.49
N THR A 150 11.12 -8.70 33.77
CA THR A 150 12.56 -8.92 33.56
C THR A 150 13.38 -8.67 34.83
N PHE A 151 12.83 -7.93 35.80
CA PHE A 151 13.49 -7.62 37.07
C PHE A 151 12.94 -8.46 38.23
N ILE A 152 11.83 -9.14 38.03
CA ILE A 152 11.06 -9.84 39.06
C ILE A 152 10.98 -11.34 38.72
N ARG A 153 12.06 -12.07 39.04
CA ARG A 153 12.12 -13.53 38.92
C ARG A 153 12.07 -14.23 40.29
N ALA A 154 12.15 -15.57 40.28
CA ALA A 154 12.04 -16.41 41.48
C ALA A 154 13.07 -16.03 42.56
N THR A 155 14.35 -15.90 42.19
CA THR A 155 15.41 -15.46 43.09
C THR A 155 15.64 -13.96 42.88
N ARG A 156 15.30 -13.15 43.88
CA ARG A 156 15.46 -11.69 43.81
C ARG A 156 16.63 -11.22 44.63
N HIS A 157 17.36 -10.25 44.10
CA HIS A 157 18.39 -9.58 44.85
C HIS A 157 17.74 -8.62 45.86
N LYS A 158 18.09 -8.75 47.13
CA LYS A 158 17.47 -8.01 48.25
C LYS A 158 17.38 -6.48 48.02
N PRO A 159 18.42 -5.80 47.51
CA PRO A 159 18.37 -4.35 47.26
C PRO A 159 17.28 -3.88 46.28
N LEU A 160 16.69 -4.79 45.49
CA LEU A 160 15.59 -4.44 44.60
C LEU A 160 14.34 -3.96 45.38
N ALA A 161 14.16 -4.44 46.61
CA ALA A 161 13.08 -3.98 47.50
C ALA A 161 13.30 -2.53 47.98
N ASP A 162 14.55 -2.11 48.09
CA ASP A 162 14.93 -0.75 48.53
C ASP A 162 14.79 0.27 47.38
N GLY A 163 14.63 -0.20 46.14
CA GLY A 163 14.36 0.60 44.96
C GLY A 163 15.50 0.62 43.95
N CYS A 164 15.19 0.93 42.68
CA CYS A 164 16.17 0.96 41.59
C CYS A 164 17.29 1.99 41.84
N LEU A 165 16.99 3.06 42.60
CA LEU A 165 17.92 4.17 42.84
C LEU A 165 19.02 3.84 43.83
N THR A 166 18.91 2.71 44.54
CA THR A 166 19.99 2.16 45.36
C THR A 166 21.26 1.92 44.54
N CYS A 167 21.09 1.48 43.29
CA CYS A 167 22.20 1.14 42.40
C CYS A 167 22.30 2.06 41.18
N HIS A 168 21.20 2.68 40.74
CA HIS A 168 21.15 3.45 39.49
C HIS A 168 20.92 4.95 39.71
N SER A 169 21.53 5.76 38.85
CA SER A 169 21.22 7.18 38.68
C SER A 169 20.23 7.36 37.53
N VAL A 170 19.07 7.98 37.81
CA VAL A 170 17.95 8.12 36.85
C VAL A 170 18.31 8.91 35.59
N HIS A 171 19.15 9.93 35.72
CA HIS A 171 19.49 10.80 34.59
C HIS A 171 20.73 10.31 33.84
N GLY A 172 21.64 9.65 34.55
CA GLY A 172 22.91 9.20 34.02
C GLY A 172 24.00 9.24 35.07
N SER A 173 25.14 8.62 34.76
CA SER A 173 26.32 8.67 35.61
C SER A 173 27.61 8.55 34.80
N GLN A 174 28.75 8.69 35.48
CA GLN A 174 30.06 8.43 34.88
C GLN A 174 30.33 6.94 34.66
N PHE A 175 29.45 6.06 35.13
CA PHE A 175 29.62 4.61 35.11
C PHE A 175 28.65 3.95 34.13
N LYS A 176 29.09 2.84 33.52
CA LYS A 176 28.28 2.05 32.58
C LYS A 176 26.96 1.64 33.23
N ASN A 177 25.90 1.55 32.43
CA ASN A 177 24.53 1.19 32.89
C ASN A 177 23.96 2.16 33.94
N ASN A 178 24.45 3.40 33.97
CA ASN A 178 24.05 4.45 34.89
C ASN A 178 24.17 4.04 36.37
N LEU A 179 25.17 3.24 36.72
CA LEU A 179 25.40 2.86 38.11
C LEU A 179 25.83 4.08 38.95
N THR A 180 25.54 4.09 40.24
CA THR A 180 25.95 5.19 41.15
C THR A 180 27.45 5.15 41.48
N LYS A 181 28.10 3.99 41.35
CA LYS A 181 29.53 3.75 41.56
C LYS A 181 30.07 2.77 40.50
N LYS A 182 31.38 2.56 40.45
CA LYS A 182 31.97 1.45 39.67
C LYS A 182 31.41 0.11 40.16
N GLU A 183 31.23 -0.86 39.26
CA GLU A 183 30.55 -2.14 39.55
C GLU A 183 31.10 -2.83 40.80
N ILE A 184 32.41 -3.09 40.84
CA ILE A 184 33.05 -3.80 41.96
C ILE A 184 32.87 -3.02 43.27
N GLU A 185 33.06 -1.70 43.25
CA GLU A 185 32.90 -0.84 44.43
C GLU A 185 31.46 -0.81 44.94
N LEU A 186 30.48 -0.76 44.02
CA LEU A 186 29.06 -0.80 44.35
C LEU A 186 28.71 -2.12 45.04
N CYS A 187 29.12 -3.25 44.46
CA CYS A 187 28.90 -4.57 45.05
C CYS A 187 29.60 -4.67 46.41
N GLN A 188 30.83 -4.18 46.54
CA GLN A 188 31.60 -4.22 47.78
C GLN A 188 30.97 -3.41 48.92
N SER A 189 30.19 -2.37 48.61
CA SER A 189 29.49 -1.61 49.65
C SER A 189 28.46 -2.42 50.44
N CYS A 190 28.06 -3.59 49.93
CA CYS A 190 27.15 -4.51 50.61
C CYS A 190 27.73 -5.93 50.79
N HIS A 191 28.67 -6.34 49.94
CA HIS A 191 29.25 -7.69 49.93
C HIS A 191 30.70 -7.71 50.41
N ASN A 192 31.00 -8.60 51.36
CA ASN A 192 32.37 -8.83 51.82
C ASN A 192 33.07 -9.90 50.99
N PHE A 193 33.98 -9.48 50.10
CA PHE A 193 34.72 -10.39 49.21
C PHE A 193 35.86 -11.16 49.87
N THR A 194 36.27 -10.80 51.09
CA THR A 194 37.35 -11.50 51.80
C THR A 194 36.82 -12.61 52.71
N ALA A 195 35.50 -12.69 52.90
CA ALA A 195 34.86 -13.67 53.76
C ALA A 195 34.99 -15.10 53.20
N ASP A 196 35.16 -16.08 54.08
CA ASP A 196 35.39 -17.48 53.68
C ASP A 196 34.20 -18.10 52.95
N ASN A 197 32.97 -17.69 53.30
CA ASN A 197 31.77 -18.12 52.58
C ASN A 197 31.78 -17.65 51.12
N PHE A 198 32.29 -16.45 50.84
CA PHE A 198 32.44 -15.93 49.48
C PHE A 198 33.48 -16.74 48.70
N LYS A 199 34.66 -16.98 49.29
CA LYS A 199 35.73 -17.76 48.65
C LYS A 199 35.26 -19.18 48.33
N LYS A 200 34.67 -19.88 49.31
CA LYS A 200 34.15 -21.25 49.13
C LYS A 200 33.03 -21.32 48.09
N ALA A 201 32.16 -20.31 48.01
CA ALA A 201 31.12 -20.23 46.99
C ALA A 201 31.69 -20.17 45.56
N HIS A 202 32.88 -19.59 45.40
CA HIS A 202 33.60 -19.49 44.13
C HIS A 202 34.74 -20.50 43.99
N LYS A 203 34.69 -21.60 44.77
CA LYS A 203 35.68 -22.69 44.73
C LYS A 203 37.12 -22.22 44.94
N ASP A 204 37.27 -21.18 45.78
CA ASP A 204 38.54 -20.55 46.15
C ASP A 204 39.30 -19.88 44.98
N TYR A 205 38.69 -19.75 43.80
CA TYR A 205 39.25 -18.98 42.69
C TYR A 205 39.15 -17.47 42.97
N PRO A 206 40.17 -16.68 42.58
CA PRO A 206 40.28 -15.26 42.95
C PRO A 206 39.40 -14.34 42.09
N VAL A 207 38.08 -14.47 42.20
CA VAL A 207 37.10 -13.72 41.38
C VAL A 207 36.75 -12.32 41.93
N GLN A 208 37.29 -11.91 43.07
CA GLN A 208 36.96 -10.63 43.73
C GLN A 208 37.28 -9.38 42.90
N LYS A 209 38.11 -9.49 41.85
CA LYS A 209 38.44 -8.41 40.92
C LYS A 209 37.79 -8.59 39.54
N ALA A 210 37.00 -9.64 39.34
CA ALA A 210 36.31 -9.91 38.09
C ALA A 210 34.97 -9.17 38.01
N ASP A 211 34.44 -9.04 36.80
CA ASP A 211 33.11 -8.46 36.56
C ASP A 211 32.03 -9.41 37.08
N CYS A 212 31.39 -9.02 38.19
CA CYS A 212 30.38 -9.83 38.89
C CYS A 212 29.18 -10.10 37.98
N THR A 213 28.81 -9.09 37.18
CA THR A 213 27.72 -9.17 36.21
C THR A 213 28.06 -10.02 34.99
N GLY A 214 29.29 -10.54 34.85
CA GLY A 214 29.61 -11.54 33.84
C GLY A 214 28.87 -12.86 34.07
N CYS A 215 28.77 -13.28 35.34
CA CYS A 215 28.16 -14.55 35.73
C CYS A 215 26.83 -14.39 36.47
N HIS A 216 26.62 -13.25 37.13
CA HIS A 216 25.44 -12.98 37.92
C HIS A 216 24.53 -11.92 37.28
N THR A 217 23.24 -12.00 37.60
CA THR A 217 22.26 -10.94 37.35
C THR A 217 22.07 -10.14 38.64
N PRO A 218 22.30 -8.81 38.61
CA PRO A 218 22.28 -7.98 39.82
C PRO A 218 20.86 -7.70 40.34
N HIS A 219 19.81 -8.03 39.60
CA HIS A 219 18.42 -7.75 39.98
C HIS A 219 17.68 -9.01 40.41
N SER A 220 17.59 -10.00 39.52
CA SER A 220 16.94 -11.28 39.81
C SER A 220 17.28 -12.35 38.77
N SER A 221 17.17 -13.60 39.18
CA SER A 221 17.37 -14.79 38.34
C SER A 221 16.28 -15.85 38.58
N THR A 222 16.05 -16.70 37.59
CA THR A 222 15.39 -17.99 37.85
C THR A 222 16.33 -18.99 38.55
N ASN A 223 17.64 -18.83 38.37
CA ASN A 223 18.67 -19.70 38.93
C ASN A 223 19.06 -19.29 40.36
N ASN A 224 19.60 -20.26 41.10
CA ASN A 224 20.14 -20.04 42.43
C ASN A 224 21.34 -19.08 42.41
N LYS A 225 21.56 -18.39 43.53
CA LYS A 225 22.69 -17.46 43.73
C LYS A 225 22.79 -16.37 42.66
N LEU A 226 21.66 -16.02 42.04
CA LEU A 226 21.56 -15.00 41.00
C LEU A 226 22.44 -15.28 39.77
N LEU A 227 22.80 -16.53 39.48
CA LEU A 227 23.50 -16.85 38.23
C LEU A 227 22.64 -16.48 37.03
N ARG A 228 23.25 -16.09 35.91
CA ARG A 228 22.51 -15.76 34.68
C ARG A 228 21.69 -16.94 34.14
N GLU A 229 20.74 -16.67 33.26
CA GLU A 229 19.71 -17.64 32.85
C GLU A 229 20.28 -18.89 32.16
N SER A 230 21.26 -18.73 31.27
CA SER A 230 21.96 -19.82 30.61
C SER A 230 23.36 -19.96 31.19
N ILE A 231 23.58 -21.08 31.89
CA ILE A 231 24.83 -21.39 32.58
C ILE A 231 25.56 -22.49 31.81
N HIS A 232 26.85 -22.30 31.56
CA HIS A 232 27.70 -23.34 30.98
C HIS A 232 27.97 -24.42 32.03
N ALA A 233 27.89 -25.69 31.62
CA ALA A 233 27.93 -26.83 32.54
C ALA A 233 29.14 -26.83 33.51
N PRO A 234 30.39 -26.53 33.08
CA PRO A 234 31.53 -26.46 33.99
C PRO A 234 31.36 -25.44 35.12
N LEU A 235 30.72 -24.29 34.85
CA LEU A 235 30.45 -23.29 35.88
C LEU A 235 29.40 -23.82 36.88
N ASN A 236 28.31 -24.40 36.37
CA ASN A 236 27.23 -24.92 37.21
C ASN A 236 27.70 -26.03 38.15
N SER A 237 28.62 -26.87 37.68
CA SER A 237 29.24 -27.95 38.46
C SER A 237 30.44 -27.51 39.31
N GLY A 238 30.87 -26.25 39.20
CA GLY A 238 32.06 -25.73 39.90
C GLY A 238 33.37 -26.40 39.47
N GLN A 239 33.43 -26.89 38.23
CA GLN A 239 34.60 -27.57 37.64
C GLN A 239 35.54 -26.57 36.98
N CYS A 240 35.99 -25.57 37.75
CA CYS A 240 36.81 -24.48 37.24
C CYS A 240 38.14 -24.97 36.65
N SER A 241 38.76 -26.00 37.26
CA SER A 241 40.04 -26.59 36.82
C SER A 241 39.97 -27.32 35.48
N SER A 242 38.77 -27.59 34.95
CA SER A 242 38.60 -28.14 33.59
C SER A 242 38.94 -27.12 32.51
N CYS A 243 38.91 -25.83 32.85
CA CYS A 243 39.18 -24.74 31.91
C CYS A 243 40.29 -23.81 32.37
N HIS A 244 40.36 -23.56 33.68
CA HIS A 244 41.32 -22.69 34.33
C HIS A 244 42.47 -23.49 34.95
N LYS A 245 43.59 -22.80 35.18
CA LYS A 245 44.76 -23.37 35.85
C LYS A 245 44.47 -23.69 37.31
N ALA A 246 45.29 -24.55 37.91
CA ALA A 246 45.12 -24.95 39.30
C ALA A 246 45.22 -23.75 40.26
N LEU A 247 44.60 -23.86 41.44
CA LEU A 247 44.63 -22.83 42.49
C LEU A 247 46.05 -22.49 42.99
N THR A 248 47.00 -23.42 42.83
CA THR A 248 48.40 -23.26 43.19
C THR A 248 49.23 -22.51 42.14
N ASP A 249 48.67 -22.27 40.95
CA ASP A 249 49.34 -21.51 39.89
C ASP A 249 49.40 -20.01 40.27
N PRO A 250 50.46 -19.27 39.92
CA PRO A 250 50.51 -17.82 40.12
C PRO A 250 49.37 -17.04 39.44
N ASN A 251 48.75 -17.62 38.41
CA ASN A 251 47.59 -17.09 37.72
C ASN A 251 46.48 -18.16 37.59
N PRO A 252 45.72 -18.44 38.67
CA PRO A 252 44.70 -19.50 38.66
C PRO A 252 43.59 -19.26 37.64
N LEU A 253 43.26 -18.01 37.31
CA LEU A 253 42.24 -17.69 36.31
C LEU A 253 42.75 -17.81 34.86
N GLY A 254 44.04 -18.04 34.64
CA GLY A 254 44.57 -18.38 33.33
C GLY A 254 43.92 -19.66 32.79
N VAL A 255 43.78 -19.79 31.48
CA VAL A 255 43.22 -21.00 30.84
C VAL A 255 44.29 -22.05 30.58
N ILE A 256 43.89 -23.33 30.51
CA ILE A 256 44.79 -24.47 30.27
C ILE A 256 45.06 -24.75 28.78
N ALA A 257 44.35 -24.07 27.89
CA ALA A 257 44.53 -24.10 26.43
C ALA A 257 43.91 -22.82 25.84
N PRO A 258 44.40 -22.34 24.68
CA PRO A 258 43.85 -21.15 24.03
C PRO A 258 42.57 -21.47 23.24
N ASP A 259 41.75 -20.44 23.04
CA ASP A 259 40.63 -20.37 22.09
C ASP A 259 39.79 -21.67 21.95
N GLY A 260 39.62 -22.15 20.72
CA GLY A 260 38.79 -23.31 20.39
C GLY A 260 39.39 -24.62 20.89
N GLU A 261 40.71 -24.73 21.01
CA GLU A 261 41.37 -25.94 21.53
C GLU A 261 40.88 -26.26 22.94
N LEU A 262 40.66 -25.23 23.76
CA LEU A 262 40.07 -25.39 25.09
C LEU A 262 38.66 -25.97 25.02
N CYS A 263 37.83 -25.42 24.14
CA CYS A 263 36.43 -25.84 23.99
C CYS A 263 36.34 -27.29 23.48
N TYR A 264 37.17 -27.67 22.50
CA TYR A 264 37.11 -28.99 21.87
C TYR A 264 37.60 -30.13 22.74
N LYS A 265 38.31 -29.86 23.85
CA LYS A 265 38.59 -30.88 24.87
C LYS A 265 37.31 -31.57 25.36
N CYS A 266 36.17 -30.86 25.41
CA CYS A 266 34.87 -31.44 25.74
C CYS A 266 33.89 -31.45 24.54
N HIS A 267 34.04 -30.53 23.59
CA HIS A 267 33.14 -30.37 22.44
C HIS A 267 33.62 -31.08 21.15
N ASN A 268 34.45 -32.11 21.27
CA ASN A 268 35.05 -32.86 20.14
C ASN A 268 34.03 -33.42 19.12
N LYS A 269 32.84 -33.86 19.57
CA LYS A 269 31.78 -34.35 18.69
C LYS A 269 31.25 -33.23 17.78
N THR A 270 31.11 -32.03 18.34
CA THR A 270 30.66 -30.86 17.58
C THR A 270 31.73 -30.40 16.59
N GLU A 271 33.00 -30.44 16.98
CA GLU A 271 34.13 -30.15 16.08
C GLU A 271 34.09 -30.99 14.80
N LYS A 272 33.82 -32.30 14.93
CA LYS A 272 33.67 -33.20 13.80
C LYS A 272 32.43 -32.87 12.95
N GLY A 273 31.30 -32.58 13.60
CA GLY A 273 30.04 -32.21 12.95
C GLY A 273 30.03 -30.83 12.30
N PHE A 274 31.07 -30.02 12.49
CA PHE A 274 31.21 -28.72 11.83
C PHE A 274 32.22 -28.75 10.67
N ARG A 275 32.71 -29.94 10.28
CA ARG A 275 33.58 -30.13 9.11
C ARG A 275 32.78 -30.18 7.82
N GLU A 276 31.99 -29.14 7.58
CA GLU A 276 31.22 -28.98 6.36
C GLU A 276 31.97 -28.13 5.32
N ALA A 277 31.47 -28.14 4.08
CA ALA A 277 32.06 -27.43 2.94
C ALA A 277 32.18 -25.90 3.19
N TYR A 278 31.19 -25.30 3.84
CA TYR A 278 31.15 -23.86 4.12
C TYR A 278 31.12 -23.60 5.61
N ARG A 279 32.25 -23.14 6.17
CA ARG A 279 32.39 -22.79 7.59
C ARG A 279 32.39 -21.28 7.80
N HIS A 280 31.78 -20.86 8.90
CA HIS A 280 31.72 -19.46 9.26
C HIS A 280 33.10 -19.03 9.78
N LYS A 281 33.63 -17.90 9.33
CA LYS A 281 35.04 -17.52 9.61
C LYS A 281 35.48 -17.58 11.09
N PRO A 282 34.72 -17.09 12.09
CA PRO A 282 35.05 -17.26 13.51
C PRO A 282 35.18 -18.73 13.94
N MET A 283 34.47 -19.64 13.27
CA MET A 283 34.57 -21.08 13.50
C MET A 283 35.90 -21.64 12.97
N ASP A 284 36.31 -21.23 11.76
CA ASP A 284 37.62 -21.60 11.18
C ASP A 284 38.80 -21.13 12.04
N GLU A 285 38.67 -19.95 12.63
CA GLU A 285 39.68 -19.35 13.50
C GLU A 285 39.62 -19.91 14.94
N GLY A 286 38.70 -20.81 15.26
CA GLY A 286 38.53 -21.35 16.61
C GLY A 286 38.04 -20.33 17.65
N LYS A 287 37.52 -19.18 17.21
CA LYS A 287 37.10 -18.07 18.09
C LYS A 287 35.70 -18.26 18.63
N CYS A 288 35.44 -19.37 19.31
CA CYS A 288 34.14 -19.70 19.91
C CYS A 288 33.61 -18.59 20.83
N GLN A 289 34.52 -17.93 21.55
CA GLN A 289 34.21 -16.86 22.51
C GLN A 289 33.78 -15.54 21.86
N SER A 290 33.88 -15.41 20.53
CA SER A 290 33.32 -14.26 19.81
C SER A 290 31.79 -14.28 19.78
N CYS A 291 31.20 -15.47 19.97
CA CYS A 291 29.75 -15.68 19.95
C CYS A 291 29.21 -16.28 21.24
N HIS A 292 30.01 -17.06 21.96
CA HIS A 292 29.61 -17.76 23.18
C HIS A 292 30.35 -17.24 24.41
N SER A 293 29.65 -17.20 25.55
CA SER A 293 30.29 -17.04 26.85
C SER A 293 30.80 -18.39 27.34
N PRO A 294 32.04 -18.49 27.83
CA PRO A 294 32.56 -19.72 28.43
C PRO A 294 31.95 -20.02 29.81
N HIS A 295 31.17 -19.09 30.38
CA HIS A 295 30.65 -19.17 31.75
C HIS A 295 29.13 -19.12 31.80
N ALA A 296 28.52 -17.95 31.61
CA ALA A 296 27.07 -17.78 31.64
C ALA A 296 26.63 -16.54 30.86
N THR A 297 25.37 -16.51 30.44
CA THR A 297 24.69 -15.37 29.79
C THR A 297 23.20 -15.43 30.05
N ASP A 298 22.44 -14.38 29.72
CA ASP A 298 20.98 -14.44 29.76
C ASP A 298 20.38 -15.06 28.47
N TYR A 299 21.21 -15.42 27.49
CA TYR A 299 20.77 -15.89 26.18
C TYR A 299 20.93 -17.40 26.05
N PRO A 300 20.01 -18.09 25.34
CA PRO A 300 20.07 -19.54 25.16
C PRO A 300 21.38 -20.01 24.55
N LYS A 301 21.82 -21.22 24.90
CA LYS A 301 23.06 -21.82 24.39
C LYS A 301 24.29 -20.94 24.65
N VAL A 302 24.28 -20.22 25.77
CA VAL A 302 25.35 -19.35 26.26
C VAL A 302 25.88 -18.37 25.21
N THR A 303 25.03 -17.84 24.34
CA THR A 303 25.46 -16.84 23.36
C THR A 303 25.66 -15.47 24.00
N LEU A 304 26.61 -14.67 23.54
CA LEU A 304 26.88 -13.33 24.11
C LEU A 304 25.74 -12.34 23.90
N MET A 305 24.93 -12.56 22.86
CA MET A 305 23.80 -11.71 22.48
C MET A 305 22.66 -12.59 21.98
N GLY A 306 21.44 -12.05 21.99
CA GLY A 306 20.24 -12.77 21.55
C GLY A 306 19.91 -12.58 20.07
N LYS A 307 19.37 -13.65 19.45
CA LYS A 307 18.77 -13.66 18.10
C LYS A 307 19.65 -12.93 17.06
N ASN A 308 19.06 -11.99 16.33
CA ASN A 308 19.71 -11.26 15.22
C ASN A 308 20.82 -10.34 15.70
N VAL A 309 20.76 -9.86 16.94
CA VAL A 309 21.71 -8.86 17.45
C VAL A 309 23.13 -9.41 17.44
N LEU A 310 23.29 -10.71 17.75
CA LEU A 310 24.59 -11.38 17.69
C LEU A 310 25.18 -11.31 16.28
N CYS A 311 24.42 -11.71 15.26
CA CYS A 311 24.85 -11.70 13.88
C CYS A 311 25.16 -10.27 13.39
N LEU A 312 24.31 -9.30 13.76
CA LEU A 312 24.46 -7.89 13.37
C LEU A 312 25.63 -7.16 14.04
N SER A 313 26.21 -7.73 15.10
CA SER A 313 27.43 -7.16 15.71
C SER A 313 28.59 -7.10 14.71
N CYS A 314 28.65 -8.09 13.81
CA CYS A 314 29.60 -8.17 12.70
C CYS A 314 28.95 -7.78 11.35
N HIS A 315 27.75 -8.26 11.06
CA HIS A 315 27.02 -8.01 9.80
C HIS A 315 26.18 -6.73 9.85
N LYS A 316 26.85 -5.59 10.11
CA LYS A 316 26.18 -4.30 10.32
C LYS A 316 25.42 -3.80 9.08
N ASP A 317 25.89 -4.16 7.88
CA ASP A 317 25.26 -3.86 6.59
C ASP A 317 23.87 -4.51 6.45
N LYS A 318 23.62 -5.59 7.20
CA LYS A 318 22.34 -6.31 7.23
C LYS A 318 21.32 -5.70 8.20
N LYS A 319 21.65 -4.61 8.89
CA LYS A 319 20.71 -3.99 9.85
C LYS A 319 19.50 -3.33 9.17
N GLU A 320 19.71 -2.68 8.02
CA GLU A 320 18.65 -1.93 7.35
C GLU A 320 17.62 -2.83 6.67
N MET A 321 18.02 -4.01 6.15
CA MET A 321 17.08 -4.98 5.57
C MET A 321 16.09 -5.57 6.58
N LEU A 322 16.37 -5.45 7.88
CA LEU A 322 15.43 -5.86 8.93
C LEU A 322 14.40 -4.79 9.29
N LYS A 323 14.55 -3.56 8.76
CA LYS A 323 13.64 -2.42 8.98
C LYS A 323 12.66 -2.24 7.82
N VAL A 324 12.22 -3.34 7.24
CA VAL A 324 11.26 -3.36 6.15
C VAL A 324 9.86 -3.67 6.67
N THR A 325 8.84 -3.19 5.94
CA THR A 325 7.45 -3.34 6.37
C THR A 325 6.98 -4.80 6.35
N SER A 326 7.38 -5.56 5.34
CA SER A 326 7.08 -6.99 5.19
C SER A 326 8.34 -7.80 5.46
N LEU A 327 8.73 -7.87 6.74
CA LEU A 327 9.81 -8.75 7.19
C LEU A 327 9.37 -10.22 7.16
N HIS A 328 10.25 -11.13 6.74
CA HIS A 328 9.94 -12.55 6.74
C HIS A 328 9.74 -13.07 8.17
N GLU A 329 8.56 -13.61 8.48
CA GLU A 329 8.15 -14.00 9.84
C GLU A 329 9.16 -14.92 10.58
N PRO A 330 9.79 -15.94 9.95
CA PRO A 330 10.79 -16.77 10.62
C PRO A 330 11.98 -15.98 11.18
N ILE A 331 12.35 -14.86 10.55
CA ILE A 331 13.43 -13.98 11.03
C ILE A 331 13.00 -13.17 12.26
N LYS A 332 11.72 -12.81 12.34
CA LYS A 332 11.17 -12.12 13.51
C LYS A 332 11.09 -13.04 14.73
N ASP A 333 10.65 -14.28 14.52
CA ASP A 333 10.51 -15.28 15.58
C ASP A 333 11.87 -15.87 16.01
N LYS A 334 12.54 -16.58 15.08
CA LYS A 334 13.75 -17.39 15.35
C LYS A 334 15.06 -16.72 14.95
N GLY A 335 14.99 -15.58 14.26
CA GLY A 335 16.17 -14.86 13.81
C GLY A 335 16.85 -15.43 12.58
N CYS A 336 18.07 -14.99 12.29
CA CYS A 336 18.88 -15.46 11.15
C CYS A 336 19.04 -16.98 11.16
N THR A 337 19.11 -17.58 12.34
CA THR A 337 19.22 -19.02 12.53
C THR A 337 17.96 -19.81 12.17
N ALA A 338 16.89 -19.16 11.71
CA ALA A 338 15.75 -19.85 11.11
C ALA A 338 16.21 -20.61 9.86
N CYS A 339 16.93 -19.92 8.96
CA CYS A 339 17.37 -20.43 7.67
C CYS A 339 18.87 -20.66 7.60
N HIS A 340 19.67 -19.90 8.37
CA HIS A 340 21.12 -20.03 8.39
C HIS A 340 21.62 -20.93 9.53
N SER A 341 22.71 -21.62 9.27
CA SER A 341 23.54 -22.32 10.25
C SER A 341 24.65 -21.36 10.72
N PRO A 342 24.75 -21.06 12.02
CA PRO A 342 25.71 -20.07 12.52
C PRO A 342 27.17 -20.58 12.56
N HIS A 343 27.39 -21.88 12.39
CA HIS A 343 28.72 -22.50 12.48
C HIS A 343 29.23 -22.95 11.11
N ALA A 344 28.51 -23.87 10.47
CA ALA A 344 28.91 -24.48 9.22
C ALA A 344 27.69 -25.07 8.48
N SER A 345 27.79 -25.21 7.16
CA SER A 345 26.79 -25.84 6.31
C SER A 345 27.42 -26.50 5.09
N GLU A 346 26.76 -27.52 4.56
CA GLU A 346 27.02 -28.08 3.23
C GLU A 346 26.64 -27.11 2.09
N TYR A 347 25.79 -26.11 2.38
CA TYR A 347 25.24 -25.19 1.40
C TYR A 347 25.87 -23.80 1.49
N THR A 348 25.95 -23.12 0.34
CA THR A 348 26.40 -21.73 0.23
C THR A 348 25.60 -20.79 1.13
N PHE A 349 26.21 -19.68 1.54
CA PHE A 349 25.60 -18.71 2.46
C PHE A 349 25.16 -19.30 3.80
N TYR A 350 25.69 -20.47 4.18
CA TYR A 350 25.39 -21.17 5.42
C TYR A 350 23.91 -21.57 5.55
N LEU A 351 23.21 -21.83 4.46
CA LEU A 351 21.79 -22.22 4.53
C LEU A 351 21.61 -23.62 5.15
N LYS A 352 20.51 -23.89 5.83
CA LYS A 352 20.21 -25.22 6.40
C LYS A 352 19.75 -26.26 5.37
N ALA A 353 19.44 -25.82 4.16
CA ALA A 353 19.06 -26.61 3.01
C ALA A 353 19.53 -25.89 1.74
N SER A 354 19.49 -26.56 0.59
CA SER A 354 19.85 -25.93 -0.69
C SER A 354 18.97 -24.71 -1.01
N GLU A 355 19.45 -23.78 -1.84
CA GLU A 355 18.66 -22.59 -2.23
C GLU A 355 17.27 -22.94 -2.80
N LYS A 356 17.15 -24.07 -3.50
CA LYS A 356 15.87 -24.53 -4.05
C LYS A 356 14.94 -25.12 -3.00
N GLN A 357 15.47 -25.70 -1.93
CA GLN A 357 14.68 -26.43 -0.94
C GLN A 357 14.42 -25.64 0.34
N ILE A 358 15.25 -24.65 0.67
CA ILE A 358 15.13 -23.90 1.92
C ILE A 358 13.75 -23.27 2.10
N CYS A 359 13.16 -22.74 1.01
CA CYS A 359 11.82 -22.16 1.02
C CYS A 359 10.75 -23.22 1.34
N PHE A 360 10.84 -24.41 0.73
CA PHE A 360 9.85 -25.47 0.87
C PHE A 360 9.90 -26.20 2.20
N THR A 361 10.97 -26.02 2.99
CA THR A 361 10.99 -26.46 4.40
C THR A 361 9.82 -25.90 5.22
N CYS A 362 9.26 -24.76 4.82
CA CYS A 362 8.06 -24.18 5.42
C CYS A 362 6.93 -23.96 4.40
N HIS A 363 7.23 -23.65 3.14
CA HIS A 363 6.25 -23.39 2.07
C HIS A 363 5.83 -24.66 1.31
N VAL A 364 5.54 -25.75 2.02
CA VAL A 364 5.19 -27.07 1.44
C VAL A 364 3.97 -27.00 0.52
N LYS A 365 3.02 -26.09 0.77
CA LYS A 365 1.86 -25.90 -0.11
C LYS A 365 2.27 -25.36 -1.48
N THR A 366 3.16 -24.37 -1.50
CA THR A 366 3.69 -23.78 -2.72
C THR A 366 4.55 -24.79 -3.49
N GLU A 367 5.27 -25.68 -2.81
CA GLU A 367 6.00 -26.76 -3.50
C GLU A 367 5.07 -27.64 -4.35
N LYS A 368 3.88 -27.96 -3.83
CA LYS A 368 2.89 -28.77 -4.54
C LYS A 368 2.32 -28.08 -5.79
N GLU A 369 2.31 -26.75 -5.80
CA GLU A 369 1.83 -25.95 -6.95
C GLU A 369 2.71 -26.13 -8.18
N ILE A 370 4.00 -26.50 -8.03
CA ILE A 370 4.91 -26.75 -9.16
C ILE A 370 4.37 -27.84 -10.09
N SER A 371 3.65 -28.81 -9.54
CA SER A 371 3.08 -29.95 -10.27
C SER A 371 1.73 -29.65 -10.94
N GLU A 372 1.24 -28.41 -10.85
CA GLU A 372 0.04 -28.02 -11.61
C GLU A 372 0.28 -28.04 -13.12
N LYS A 373 -0.81 -28.05 -13.89
CA LYS A 373 -0.76 -28.24 -15.36
C LYS A 373 -0.02 -27.13 -16.08
N TYR A 374 -0.18 -25.89 -15.64
CA TYR A 374 0.48 -24.72 -16.23
C TYR A 374 1.31 -24.03 -15.16
N THR A 375 2.62 -24.07 -15.32
CA THR A 375 3.58 -23.53 -14.35
C THR A 375 4.40 -22.44 -15.01
N HIS A 376 4.53 -21.31 -14.34
CA HIS A 376 5.36 -20.20 -14.78
C HIS A 376 6.83 -20.63 -14.77
N GLU A 377 7.56 -20.37 -15.85
CA GLU A 377 8.92 -20.89 -16.03
C GLU A 377 9.90 -20.53 -14.90
N PRO A 378 9.96 -19.28 -14.38
CA PRO A 378 10.82 -18.97 -13.24
C PRO A 378 10.45 -19.78 -11.98
N PHE A 379 9.16 -20.07 -11.82
CA PHE A 379 8.67 -20.84 -10.68
C PHE A 379 8.98 -22.34 -10.83
N SER A 380 8.83 -22.93 -12.03
CA SER A 380 9.19 -24.33 -12.27
C SER A 380 10.68 -24.61 -12.08
N LYS A 381 11.53 -23.59 -12.29
CA LYS A 381 12.98 -23.62 -12.00
C LYS A 381 13.34 -23.36 -10.54
N VAL A 382 12.35 -23.01 -9.71
CA VAL A 382 12.50 -22.63 -8.28
C VAL A 382 13.38 -21.39 -8.11
N GLU A 383 13.18 -20.38 -8.96
CA GLU A 383 13.93 -19.13 -8.93
C GLU A 383 13.19 -18.05 -8.11
N CYS A 384 12.75 -18.40 -6.90
CA CYS A 384 11.93 -17.53 -6.04
C CYS A 384 12.56 -16.13 -5.84
N LYS A 385 13.90 -16.08 -5.75
CA LYS A 385 14.67 -14.84 -5.56
C LYS A 385 14.61 -13.86 -6.74
N ASN A 386 14.10 -14.26 -7.90
CA ASN A 386 13.92 -13.32 -9.01
C ASN A 386 12.77 -12.35 -8.72
N CYS A 387 11.78 -12.79 -7.94
CA CYS A 387 10.60 -12.01 -7.60
C CYS A 387 10.56 -11.59 -6.12
N HIS A 388 10.99 -12.48 -5.22
CA HIS A 388 10.93 -12.29 -3.77
C HIS A 388 12.29 -11.91 -3.17
N GLU A 389 12.25 -11.14 -2.09
CA GLU A 389 13.37 -10.86 -1.21
C GLU A 389 13.25 -11.70 0.06
N SER A 390 14.14 -12.70 0.20
CA SER A 390 14.02 -13.79 1.19
C SER A 390 14.04 -13.33 2.65
N HIS A 391 14.63 -12.17 2.92
CA HIS A 391 14.65 -11.58 4.27
C HIS A 391 13.43 -10.68 4.52
N GLY A 392 12.88 -10.07 3.48
CA GLY A 392 11.75 -9.15 3.54
C GLY A 392 11.92 -7.94 2.65
N SER A 393 10.81 -7.25 2.37
CA SER A 393 10.81 -6.03 1.58
C SER A 393 9.73 -5.05 2.05
N ASN A 394 9.65 -3.89 1.40
CA ASN A 394 8.58 -2.92 1.64
C ASN A 394 7.32 -3.18 0.80
N PHE A 395 7.30 -4.27 0.02
CA PHE A 395 6.19 -4.65 -0.84
C PHE A 395 5.48 -5.89 -0.27
N PRO A 396 4.15 -6.03 -0.50
CA PRO A 396 3.40 -7.21 -0.07
C PRO A 396 4.06 -8.51 -0.56
N GLY A 397 3.90 -9.60 0.19
CA GLY A 397 4.49 -10.90 -0.20
C GLY A 397 6.01 -10.89 -0.34
N MET A 398 6.71 -9.90 0.24
CA MET A 398 8.16 -9.73 0.17
C MET A 398 8.68 -9.60 -1.27
N MET A 399 7.91 -9.00 -2.17
CA MET A 399 8.36 -8.80 -3.55
C MET A 399 9.50 -7.78 -3.64
N LYS A 400 10.37 -7.90 -4.63
CA LYS A 400 11.51 -6.99 -4.82
C LYS A 400 11.09 -5.57 -5.19
N ILE A 401 10.04 -5.46 -5.99
CA ILE A 401 9.43 -4.20 -6.41
C ILE A 401 7.90 -4.31 -6.31
N SER A 402 7.18 -3.25 -6.68
CA SER A 402 5.72 -3.29 -6.72
C SER A 402 5.24 -4.44 -7.61
N PRO A 403 4.25 -5.26 -7.19
CA PRO A 403 3.64 -6.28 -8.04
C PRO A 403 3.16 -5.74 -9.40
N ASP A 404 2.73 -4.48 -9.43
CA ASP A 404 2.26 -3.79 -10.63
C ASP A 404 3.36 -3.63 -11.68
N ASP A 405 4.63 -3.47 -11.26
CA ASP A 405 5.77 -3.30 -12.16
C ASP A 405 6.60 -4.58 -12.33
N LEU A 406 6.48 -5.52 -11.39
CA LEU A 406 7.30 -6.74 -11.36
C LEU A 406 7.16 -7.58 -12.63
N CYS A 407 5.95 -7.74 -13.17
CA CYS A 407 5.73 -8.51 -14.39
C CYS A 407 6.54 -7.95 -15.57
N TYR A 408 6.60 -6.62 -15.69
CA TYR A 408 7.24 -5.93 -16.79
C TYR A 408 8.76 -5.82 -16.67
N THR A 409 9.37 -6.31 -15.58
CA THR A 409 10.84 -6.49 -15.58
C THR A 409 11.27 -7.54 -16.60
N CYS A 410 10.40 -8.50 -16.90
CA CYS A 410 10.62 -9.56 -17.88
C CYS A 410 9.68 -9.46 -19.09
N HIS A 411 8.40 -9.13 -18.91
CA HIS A 411 7.37 -9.07 -19.96
C HIS A 411 7.29 -7.72 -20.68
N LYS A 412 8.45 -7.12 -21.01
CA LYS A 412 8.51 -5.79 -21.65
C LYS A 412 7.88 -5.75 -23.04
N LYS A 413 7.89 -6.87 -23.74
CA LYS A 413 7.28 -6.98 -25.07
C LYS A 413 5.77 -6.75 -24.96
N GLU A 414 5.13 -7.44 -24.03
CA GLU A 414 3.70 -7.34 -23.75
C GLU A 414 3.33 -5.93 -23.25
N GLU A 415 4.17 -5.30 -22.43
CA GLU A 415 3.97 -3.90 -22.00
C GLU A 415 3.79 -2.95 -23.20
N ASN A 416 4.66 -3.10 -24.21
CA ASN A 416 4.59 -2.30 -25.43
C ASN A 416 3.40 -2.68 -26.30
N GLU A 417 3.07 -3.97 -26.41
CA GLU A 417 1.92 -4.45 -27.18
C GLU A 417 0.58 -3.99 -26.61
N PHE A 418 0.48 -3.78 -25.28
CA PHE A 418 -0.72 -3.30 -24.62
C PHE A 418 -0.90 -1.77 -24.69
N PHE A 419 0.10 -1.04 -25.19
CA PHE A 419 -0.02 0.40 -25.41
C PHE A 419 -0.83 0.68 -26.68
N LYS A 420 -2.16 0.54 -26.55
CA LYS A 420 -3.15 0.64 -27.62
C LYS A 420 -4.15 1.77 -27.35
N THR A 421 -4.97 2.07 -28.35
CA THR A 421 -6.00 3.12 -28.26
C THR A 421 -6.98 2.87 -27.11
N TYR A 422 -7.41 1.62 -26.94
CA TYR A 422 -8.27 1.19 -25.84
C TYR A 422 -7.54 0.15 -25.01
N ILE A 423 -7.43 0.42 -23.71
CA ILE A 423 -6.74 -0.46 -22.76
C ILE A 423 -7.76 -0.88 -21.71
N HIS A 424 -7.87 -2.18 -21.48
CA HIS A 424 -8.75 -2.70 -20.45
C HIS A 424 -8.31 -2.22 -19.06
N THR A 425 -9.28 -1.82 -18.23
CA THR A 425 -9.03 -1.12 -16.96
C THR A 425 -8.03 -1.84 -16.03
N PRO A 426 -8.09 -3.17 -15.83
CA PRO A 426 -7.10 -3.89 -15.03
C PRO A 426 -5.68 -3.75 -15.57
N VAL A 427 -5.50 -3.81 -16.89
CA VAL A 427 -4.18 -3.69 -17.54
C VAL A 427 -3.65 -2.25 -17.45
N SER A 428 -4.50 -1.25 -17.72
CA SER A 428 -4.14 0.16 -17.58
C SER A 428 -3.68 0.50 -16.15
N LYS A 429 -4.27 -0.16 -15.14
CA LYS A 429 -3.89 -0.04 -13.73
C LYS A 429 -2.80 -1.03 -13.30
N LYS A 430 -2.21 -1.78 -14.22
CA LYS A 430 -1.19 -2.82 -13.99
C LYS A 430 -1.57 -3.91 -12.97
N LYS A 431 -2.87 -4.18 -12.82
CA LYS A 431 -3.41 -5.16 -11.86
C LYS A 431 -3.41 -6.58 -12.42
N CYS A 432 -2.27 -7.06 -12.92
CA CYS A 432 -2.11 -8.37 -13.57
C CYS A 432 -2.62 -9.52 -12.70
N LEU A 433 -2.38 -9.44 -11.38
CA LEU A 433 -2.75 -10.46 -10.39
C LEU A 433 -4.27 -10.59 -10.16
N SER A 434 -5.08 -9.69 -10.71
CA SER A 434 -6.55 -9.85 -10.68
C SER A 434 -7.02 -10.98 -11.60
N CYS A 435 -6.23 -11.27 -12.63
CA CYS A 435 -6.55 -12.25 -13.66
C CYS A 435 -5.54 -13.40 -13.73
N HIS A 436 -4.28 -13.15 -13.39
CA HIS A 436 -3.20 -14.13 -13.49
C HIS A 436 -2.68 -14.57 -12.12
N LYS A 437 -2.31 -15.85 -12.01
CA LYS A 437 -1.54 -16.44 -10.91
C LYS A 437 -0.06 -16.46 -11.30
N PRO A 438 0.85 -15.86 -10.52
CA PRO A 438 2.23 -15.67 -10.94
C PRO A 438 3.11 -16.93 -10.85
N HIS A 439 2.62 -18.00 -10.22
CA HIS A 439 3.35 -19.25 -10.00
C HIS A 439 2.85 -20.36 -10.90
N SER A 440 1.61 -20.79 -10.70
CA SER A 440 0.98 -21.85 -11.48
C SER A 440 -0.53 -21.67 -11.52
N SER A 441 -1.15 -22.37 -12.46
CA SER A 441 -2.59 -22.52 -12.51
C SER A 441 -3.02 -23.84 -13.16
N ALA A 442 -4.24 -24.27 -12.85
CA ALA A 442 -4.96 -25.27 -13.60
C ALA A 442 -5.38 -24.79 -15.01
N TYR A 443 -5.39 -23.47 -15.24
CA TYR A 443 -5.84 -22.84 -16.48
C TYR A 443 -4.66 -22.30 -17.30
N ASN A 444 -4.79 -22.36 -18.63
CA ASN A 444 -3.77 -21.88 -19.56
C ASN A 444 -3.48 -20.38 -19.34
N ASN A 445 -2.29 -19.92 -19.73
CA ASN A 445 -1.80 -18.55 -19.51
C ASN A 445 -1.85 -18.11 -18.03
N LEU A 446 -1.78 -19.08 -17.12
CA LEU A 446 -1.78 -18.87 -15.69
C LEU A 446 -3.01 -18.11 -15.16
N LEU A 447 -4.19 -18.29 -15.76
CA LEU A 447 -5.38 -17.56 -15.32
C LEU A 447 -5.82 -18.00 -13.91
N SER A 448 -6.36 -17.09 -13.11
CA SER A 448 -6.79 -17.37 -11.73
C SER A 448 -8.05 -18.22 -11.67
N ASN A 449 -8.86 -18.19 -12.72
CA ASN A 449 -10.07 -18.99 -12.90
C ASN A 449 -10.26 -19.34 -14.39
N SER A 450 -11.29 -20.11 -14.73
CA SER A 450 -11.62 -20.41 -16.13
C SER A 450 -11.96 -19.12 -16.90
N PRO A 451 -11.61 -19.03 -18.20
CA PRO A 451 -11.82 -17.83 -19.00
C PRO A 451 -13.26 -17.30 -18.99
N ASP A 452 -14.25 -18.19 -18.99
CA ASP A 452 -15.67 -17.88 -18.98
C ASP A 452 -16.16 -17.30 -17.64
N GLN A 453 -15.53 -17.66 -16.52
CA GLN A 453 -15.87 -17.15 -15.20
C GLN A 453 -15.09 -15.88 -14.84
N LEU A 454 -13.89 -15.74 -15.37
CA LEU A 454 -12.98 -14.66 -15.02
C LEU A 454 -13.59 -13.28 -15.32
N CYS A 455 -14.12 -13.12 -16.53
CA CYS A 455 -14.81 -11.89 -16.94
C CYS A 455 -16.03 -11.60 -16.03
N MET A 456 -16.77 -12.65 -15.66
CA MET A 456 -18.01 -12.54 -14.89
C MET A 456 -17.79 -12.09 -13.44
N SER A 457 -16.60 -12.32 -12.89
CA SER A 457 -16.24 -11.83 -11.56
C SER A 457 -16.36 -10.31 -11.43
N CYS A 458 -16.20 -9.58 -12.55
CA CYS A 458 -16.32 -8.12 -12.61
C CYS A 458 -17.52 -7.65 -13.44
N HIS A 459 -17.88 -8.38 -14.51
CA HIS A 459 -18.95 -8.02 -15.45
C HIS A 459 -20.28 -8.73 -15.19
N GLY A 460 -20.41 -9.49 -14.10
CA GLY A 460 -21.59 -10.31 -13.80
C GLY A 460 -22.91 -9.54 -13.72
N ASN A 461 -22.88 -8.26 -13.37
CA ASN A 461 -24.07 -7.40 -13.34
C ASN A 461 -24.79 -7.31 -14.70
N MET A 462 -24.08 -7.56 -15.80
CA MET A 462 -24.67 -7.57 -17.13
C MET A 462 -25.69 -8.72 -17.35
N PHE A 463 -25.73 -9.73 -16.46
CA PHE A 463 -26.62 -10.88 -16.57
C PHE A 463 -27.90 -10.77 -15.72
N LEU A 464 -27.92 -9.90 -14.71
CA LEU A 464 -28.92 -9.93 -13.63
C LEU A 464 -30.35 -9.52 -14.05
N GLU A 465 -30.56 -9.11 -15.30
CA GLU A 465 -31.85 -8.57 -15.76
C GLU A 465 -32.34 -9.09 -17.12
N LEU A 466 -31.74 -10.17 -17.65
CA LEU A 466 -32.03 -10.65 -19.00
C LEU A 466 -32.77 -12.01 -18.97
N LYS A 467 -33.82 -12.13 -19.80
CA LYS A 467 -34.48 -13.41 -20.09
C LYS A 467 -33.62 -14.22 -21.06
N GLU A 468 -33.59 -15.55 -20.94
CA GLU A 468 -32.71 -16.41 -21.74
C GLU A 468 -32.86 -16.26 -23.26
N GLU A 469 -34.08 -15.99 -23.75
CA GLU A 469 -34.40 -15.88 -25.17
C GLU A 469 -33.98 -14.53 -25.77
N ALA A 470 -33.56 -13.58 -24.94
CA ALA A 470 -33.19 -12.23 -25.31
C ALA A 470 -31.70 -11.94 -25.07
N ILE A 471 -30.91 -13.01 -24.97
CA ILE A 471 -29.45 -12.99 -24.83
C ILE A 471 -28.82 -13.47 -26.14
N HIS A 472 -27.83 -12.71 -26.62
CA HIS A 472 -27.04 -13.08 -27.78
C HIS A 472 -26.19 -14.32 -27.48
N LYS A 473 -26.17 -15.29 -28.39
CA LYS A 473 -25.58 -16.62 -28.17
C LYS A 473 -24.14 -16.59 -27.62
N PRO A 474 -23.18 -15.83 -28.19
CA PRO A 474 -21.82 -15.75 -27.63
C PRO A 474 -21.78 -15.24 -26.19
N PHE A 475 -22.69 -14.32 -25.83
CA PHE A 475 -22.80 -13.80 -24.47
C PHE A 475 -23.43 -14.83 -23.50
N LYS A 476 -24.45 -15.57 -23.95
CA LYS A 476 -25.05 -16.70 -23.20
C LYS A 476 -24.01 -17.78 -22.89
N GLU A 477 -23.16 -18.08 -23.87
CA GLU A 477 -22.08 -19.06 -23.77
C GLU A 477 -20.83 -18.52 -23.06
N LYS A 478 -20.84 -17.25 -22.62
CA LYS A 478 -19.72 -16.55 -21.96
C LYS A 478 -18.44 -16.51 -22.79
N ALA A 479 -18.57 -16.64 -24.12
CA ALA A 479 -17.47 -16.60 -25.07
C ALA A 479 -16.99 -15.15 -25.32
N CYS A 480 -16.72 -14.39 -24.27
CA CYS A 480 -16.39 -12.96 -24.36
C CYS A 480 -15.16 -12.71 -25.26
N GLY A 481 -14.17 -13.61 -25.17
CA GLY A 481 -12.91 -13.56 -25.91
C GLY A 481 -13.03 -13.83 -27.41
N SER A 482 -14.19 -14.24 -27.92
CA SER A 482 -14.40 -14.33 -29.37
C SER A 482 -14.57 -12.96 -30.01
N CYS A 483 -14.93 -11.97 -29.20
CA CYS A 483 -15.27 -10.62 -29.66
C CYS A 483 -14.39 -9.57 -29.02
N HIS A 484 -14.04 -9.74 -27.74
CA HIS A 484 -13.30 -8.77 -26.94
C HIS A 484 -11.89 -9.25 -26.62
N ASN A 485 -10.92 -8.37 -26.82
CA ASN A 485 -9.58 -8.52 -26.29
C ASN A 485 -9.58 -8.21 -24.78
N PRO A 486 -9.16 -9.14 -23.91
CA PRO A 486 -9.19 -8.95 -22.46
C PRO A 486 -8.11 -7.99 -21.94
N HIS A 487 -7.17 -7.57 -22.80
CA HIS A 487 -6.06 -6.70 -22.43
C HIS A 487 -6.16 -5.31 -23.04
N ALA A 488 -6.10 -5.21 -24.37
CA ALA A 488 -6.07 -3.94 -25.07
C ALA A 488 -6.38 -4.16 -26.56
N GLY A 489 -6.98 -3.16 -27.20
CA GLY A 489 -7.33 -3.21 -28.62
C GLY A 489 -7.33 -1.85 -29.30
N GLU A 490 -7.32 -1.85 -30.62
CA GLU A 490 -7.40 -0.61 -31.43
C GLU A 490 -8.84 -0.13 -31.61
N TYR A 491 -9.81 -1.00 -31.34
CA TYR A 491 -11.22 -0.77 -31.63
C TYR A 491 -12.02 -0.52 -30.36
N ILE A 492 -13.09 0.26 -30.49
CA ILE A 492 -13.98 0.63 -29.39
C ILE A 492 -14.45 -0.60 -28.61
N ALA A 493 -14.53 -0.48 -27.29
CA ALA A 493 -14.85 -1.57 -26.38
C ALA A 493 -13.89 -2.78 -26.46
N ASN A 494 -12.65 -2.56 -26.91
CA ASN A 494 -11.61 -3.59 -27.07
C ASN A 494 -12.07 -4.75 -27.94
N THR A 495 -12.79 -4.52 -29.03
CA THR A 495 -13.10 -5.63 -29.95
C THR A 495 -11.84 -6.12 -30.67
N GLU A 496 -11.79 -7.41 -31.04
CA GLU A 496 -10.65 -8.00 -31.76
C GLU A 496 -10.51 -7.41 -33.17
N ILE A 497 -11.63 -7.12 -33.83
CA ILE A 497 -11.71 -6.51 -35.17
C ILE A 497 -12.83 -5.46 -35.22
N PRO A 498 -12.96 -4.66 -36.30
CA PRO A 498 -14.06 -3.71 -36.45
C PRO A 498 -15.44 -4.39 -36.40
N MET A 499 -16.41 -3.71 -35.76
CA MET A 499 -17.77 -4.23 -35.49
C MET A 499 -18.45 -4.93 -36.67
N PRO A 500 -18.42 -4.41 -37.92
CA PRO A 500 -19.13 -5.05 -39.03
C PRO A 500 -18.47 -6.37 -39.41
N GLY A 501 -17.14 -6.39 -39.47
CA GLY A 501 -16.36 -7.60 -39.70
C GLY A 501 -16.67 -8.66 -38.64
N LEU A 502 -16.67 -8.25 -37.37
CA LEU A 502 -16.97 -9.14 -36.23
C LEU A 502 -18.36 -9.76 -36.34
N CYS A 503 -19.39 -8.95 -36.63
CA CYS A 503 -20.75 -9.46 -36.78
C CYS A 503 -20.86 -10.43 -37.96
N TYR A 504 -20.22 -10.13 -39.10
CA TYR A 504 -20.35 -10.92 -40.32
C TYR A 504 -19.57 -12.23 -40.30
N GLU A 505 -18.64 -12.45 -39.37
CA GLU A 505 -18.03 -13.77 -39.18
C GLU A 505 -19.09 -14.84 -38.87
N CYS A 506 -20.11 -14.49 -38.09
CA CYS A 506 -21.25 -15.35 -37.79
C CYS A 506 -22.48 -15.04 -38.65
N HIS A 507 -22.76 -13.76 -38.94
CA HIS A 507 -23.93 -13.31 -39.70
C HIS A 507 -23.61 -13.09 -41.20
N LYS A 508 -22.92 -14.05 -41.81
CA LYS A 508 -22.44 -13.96 -43.21
C LYS A 508 -23.54 -13.59 -44.20
N LYS A 509 -24.71 -14.22 -44.08
CA LYS A 509 -25.86 -13.96 -44.95
C LYS A 509 -26.27 -12.48 -44.95
N MET A 510 -26.36 -11.87 -43.77
CA MET A 510 -26.70 -10.44 -43.62
C MET A 510 -25.64 -9.56 -44.30
N GLY A 511 -24.36 -9.85 -44.11
CA GLY A 511 -23.27 -9.11 -44.75
C GLY A 511 -23.33 -9.22 -46.28
N THR A 512 -23.56 -10.41 -46.82
CA THR A 512 -23.69 -10.63 -48.27
C THR A 512 -24.88 -9.87 -48.84
N GLU A 513 -26.07 -10.02 -48.25
CA GLU A 513 -27.30 -9.40 -48.76
C GLU A 513 -27.28 -7.88 -48.65
N LEU A 514 -26.72 -7.32 -47.56
CA LEU A 514 -26.55 -5.88 -47.42
C LEU A 514 -25.56 -5.35 -48.47
N ASN A 515 -24.48 -6.07 -48.77
CA ASN A 515 -23.48 -5.65 -49.74
C ASN A 515 -24.01 -5.66 -51.18
N THR A 516 -24.81 -6.66 -51.55
CA THR A 516 -25.37 -6.83 -52.90
C THR A 516 -26.62 -6.02 -53.16
N SER A 517 -27.30 -5.54 -52.12
CA SER A 517 -28.53 -4.74 -52.26
C SER A 517 -28.26 -3.36 -52.83
N VAL A 518 -29.16 -2.90 -53.72
CA VAL A 518 -29.07 -1.57 -54.35
C VAL A 518 -29.42 -0.45 -53.36
N ASN A 519 -30.44 -0.64 -52.53
CA ASN A 519 -30.85 0.34 -51.51
C ASN A 519 -30.47 -0.18 -50.13
N LYS A 520 -29.64 0.59 -49.42
CA LYS A 520 -29.12 0.24 -48.10
C LYS A 520 -29.51 1.32 -47.10
N HIS A 521 -29.77 0.92 -45.87
CA HIS A 521 -29.98 1.84 -44.78
C HIS A 521 -28.62 2.34 -44.30
N LEU A 522 -28.41 3.66 -44.28
CA LEU A 522 -27.11 4.26 -44.02
C LEU A 522 -26.44 3.76 -42.72
N PRO A 523 -27.13 3.64 -41.56
CA PRO A 523 -26.52 3.07 -40.36
C PRO A 523 -26.04 1.62 -40.54
N ALA A 524 -26.74 0.82 -41.35
CA ALA A 524 -26.33 -0.55 -41.66
C ALA A 524 -25.14 -0.57 -42.62
N GLU A 525 -25.14 0.29 -43.64
CA GLU A 525 -24.04 0.45 -44.61
C GLU A 525 -22.74 0.91 -43.93
N GLU A 526 -22.83 1.84 -42.97
CA GLU A 526 -21.71 2.26 -42.12
C GLU A 526 -21.34 1.21 -41.06
N GLY A 527 -22.10 0.12 -40.95
CA GLY A 527 -21.83 -0.97 -40.04
C GLY A 527 -22.06 -0.61 -38.55
N LYS A 528 -22.89 0.41 -38.28
CA LYS A 528 -23.27 0.87 -36.95
C LYS A 528 -24.39 0.02 -36.34
N CYS A 529 -24.22 -1.31 -36.39
CA CYS A 529 -25.22 -2.28 -35.93
C CYS A 529 -25.63 -2.05 -34.45
N SER A 530 -24.66 -1.64 -33.62
CA SER A 530 -24.85 -1.44 -32.18
C SER A 530 -25.67 -0.20 -31.80
N VAL A 531 -26.04 0.64 -32.77
CA VAL A 531 -26.95 1.78 -32.54
C VAL A 531 -28.40 1.30 -32.37
N CYS A 532 -28.74 0.17 -33.01
CA CYS A 532 -30.09 -0.41 -32.96
C CYS A 532 -30.12 -1.74 -32.21
N HIS A 533 -29.05 -2.52 -32.27
CA HIS A 533 -28.96 -3.85 -31.66
C HIS A 533 -28.01 -3.88 -30.46
N SER A 534 -28.39 -4.61 -29.42
CA SER A 534 -27.50 -5.00 -28.32
C SER A 534 -26.67 -6.21 -28.75
N PRO A 535 -25.33 -6.13 -28.77
CA PRO A 535 -24.47 -7.27 -29.08
C PRO A 535 -24.42 -8.31 -27.95
N HIS A 536 -25.04 -8.03 -26.80
CA HIS A 536 -25.03 -8.90 -25.62
C HIS A 536 -26.42 -9.43 -25.29
N GLY A 537 -27.36 -8.54 -25.01
CA GLY A 537 -28.70 -8.89 -24.57
C GLY A 537 -29.53 -7.67 -24.23
N THR A 538 -30.85 -7.83 -24.31
CA THR A 538 -31.86 -6.79 -24.02
C THR A 538 -33.13 -7.49 -23.56
N LYS A 539 -34.14 -6.74 -23.12
CA LYS A 539 -35.46 -7.30 -22.80
C LYS A 539 -36.35 -7.45 -24.04
N MET A 540 -35.88 -7.04 -25.22
CA MET A 540 -36.65 -7.04 -26.47
C MET A 540 -36.18 -8.11 -27.46
N TRP A 541 -37.13 -8.59 -28.26
CA TRP A 541 -36.89 -9.56 -29.31
C TRP A 541 -35.97 -8.99 -30.41
N HIS A 542 -35.24 -9.86 -31.11
CA HIS A 542 -34.18 -9.50 -32.08
C HIS A 542 -33.06 -8.60 -31.54
N LEU A 543 -32.85 -8.63 -30.22
CA LEU A 543 -31.81 -7.89 -29.54
C LEU A 543 -31.90 -6.36 -29.74
N LEU A 544 -33.09 -5.79 -29.93
CA LEU A 544 -33.23 -4.36 -30.14
C LEU A 544 -32.95 -3.54 -28.86
N LEU A 545 -32.39 -2.33 -29.01
CA LEU A 545 -32.13 -1.41 -27.89
C LEU A 545 -33.37 -0.61 -27.48
N ASN A 546 -34.30 -0.38 -28.41
CA ASN A 546 -35.62 0.19 -28.12
C ASN A 546 -36.70 -0.42 -29.04
N ARG A 547 -37.97 -0.09 -28.82
CA ARG A 547 -39.06 -0.47 -29.73
C ARG A 547 -38.80 0.13 -31.12
N PRO A 548 -39.16 -0.57 -32.22
CA PRO A 548 -38.89 -0.09 -33.58
C PRO A 548 -39.29 1.37 -33.85
N LYS A 549 -40.48 1.77 -33.38
CA LYS A 549 -40.96 3.16 -33.45
C LYS A 549 -39.96 4.13 -32.83
N GLU A 550 -39.57 3.92 -31.58
CA GLU A 550 -38.67 4.82 -30.86
C GLU A 550 -37.26 4.83 -31.45
N LEU A 551 -36.76 3.67 -31.91
CA LEU A 551 -35.48 3.58 -32.61
C LEU A 551 -35.50 4.41 -33.91
N CYS A 552 -36.49 4.20 -34.77
CA CYS A 552 -36.61 4.95 -36.02
C CYS A 552 -36.73 6.46 -35.74
N LEU A 553 -37.58 6.86 -34.80
CA LEU A 553 -37.84 8.28 -34.51
C LEU A 553 -36.70 8.99 -33.77
N SER A 554 -35.79 8.26 -33.13
CA SER A 554 -34.56 8.84 -32.56
C SER A 554 -33.65 9.50 -33.60
N CYS A 555 -33.71 9.05 -34.86
CA CYS A 555 -32.96 9.63 -35.98
C CYS A 555 -33.88 10.34 -36.99
N HIS A 556 -35.14 9.90 -37.09
CA HIS A 556 -36.15 10.44 -38.02
C HIS A 556 -37.18 11.35 -37.31
N GLU A 557 -36.76 12.10 -36.29
CA GLU A 557 -37.61 12.94 -35.43
C GLU A 557 -38.51 13.94 -36.20
N ARG A 558 -38.03 14.43 -37.35
CA ARG A 558 -38.77 15.36 -38.23
C ARG A 558 -40.08 14.80 -38.78
N ILE A 559 -40.26 13.48 -38.71
CA ILE A 559 -41.48 12.80 -39.17
C ILE A 559 -42.65 13.02 -38.19
N VAL A 560 -42.41 13.12 -36.88
CA VAL A 560 -43.47 13.19 -35.84
C VAL A 560 -43.63 14.56 -35.18
N THR A 561 -42.64 15.44 -35.26
CA THR A 561 -42.66 16.76 -34.61
C THR A 561 -43.51 17.81 -35.32
N THR A 562 -44.16 17.47 -36.43
CA THR A 562 -45.00 18.42 -37.17
C THR A 562 -46.44 18.40 -36.63
N THR A 563 -46.78 19.34 -35.74
CA THR A 563 -48.14 19.51 -35.18
C THR A 563 -49.15 20.14 -36.14
N LEU A 564 -48.71 20.59 -37.32
CA LEU A 564 -49.50 21.38 -38.28
C LEU A 564 -50.20 20.56 -39.37
N ARG A 565 -50.03 19.23 -39.44
CA ARG A 565 -50.32 18.46 -40.67
C ARG A 565 -51.09 17.16 -40.40
N LYS A 566 -52.06 16.84 -41.28
CA LYS A 566 -52.75 15.54 -41.30
C LYS A 566 -51.90 14.52 -42.04
N GLY A 567 -51.39 13.50 -41.34
CA GLY A 567 -50.66 12.37 -41.93
C GLY A 567 -51.57 11.33 -42.59
N HIS A 568 -50.98 10.39 -43.35
CA HIS A 568 -51.70 9.25 -43.96
C HIS A 568 -52.19 8.23 -42.92
N ILE A 569 -51.43 8.09 -41.84
CA ILE A 569 -51.68 7.22 -40.71
C ILE A 569 -51.41 8.05 -39.45
N ASP A 570 -52.15 7.78 -38.38
CA ASP A 570 -51.83 8.30 -37.05
C ASP A 570 -50.45 7.76 -36.63
N MET A 571 -49.42 8.58 -36.82
CA MET A 571 -48.03 8.19 -36.56
C MET A 571 -47.77 7.94 -35.06
N GLU A 572 -48.69 8.35 -34.18
CA GLU A 572 -48.66 7.97 -32.76
C GLU A 572 -48.92 6.46 -32.56
N LYS A 573 -49.64 5.79 -33.48
CA LYS A 573 -49.88 4.33 -33.48
C LYS A 573 -48.73 3.52 -34.09
N GLY A 574 -47.90 4.14 -34.94
CA GLY A 574 -46.45 3.87 -35.06
C GLY A 574 -45.93 2.50 -35.52
N ASP A 575 -46.43 1.93 -36.63
CA ASP A 575 -45.81 0.76 -37.26
C ASP A 575 -45.00 1.13 -38.52
N CYS A 576 -43.73 1.52 -38.34
CA CYS A 576 -42.82 1.86 -39.45
C CYS A 576 -42.46 0.66 -40.33
N ILE A 577 -42.39 -0.54 -39.74
CA ILE A 577 -41.92 -1.76 -40.40
C ILE A 577 -43.02 -2.42 -41.26
N SER A 578 -44.28 -2.01 -41.09
CA SER A 578 -45.37 -2.35 -42.01
C SER A 578 -45.14 -1.88 -43.45
N CYS A 579 -44.34 -0.83 -43.65
CA CYS A 579 -44.00 -0.29 -44.96
C CYS A 579 -42.51 -0.38 -45.30
N HIS A 580 -41.63 -0.29 -44.29
CA HIS A 580 -40.19 -0.24 -44.49
C HIS A 580 -39.46 -1.52 -44.05
N ILE A 581 -38.35 -1.82 -44.72
CA ILE A 581 -37.35 -2.81 -44.31
C ILE A 581 -36.16 -2.07 -43.67
N SER A 582 -35.76 -2.48 -42.48
CA SER A 582 -34.84 -1.71 -41.63
C SER A 582 -33.37 -1.67 -42.06
N HIS A 583 -32.92 -2.57 -42.95
CA HIS A 583 -31.49 -2.73 -43.29
C HIS A 583 -31.21 -2.48 -44.76
N TYR A 584 -31.95 -3.13 -45.65
CA TYR A 584 -31.78 -3.03 -47.09
C TYR A 584 -33.09 -3.43 -47.79
N SER A 585 -33.26 -3.01 -49.05
CA SER A 585 -34.36 -3.46 -49.90
C SER A 585 -33.98 -3.41 -51.37
N ALA A 586 -34.62 -4.27 -52.17
CA ALA A 586 -34.62 -4.13 -53.62
C ALA A 586 -35.37 -2.86 -54.05
N SER A 587 -36.39 -2.45 -53.29
CA SER A 587 -37.21 -1.27 -53.59
C SER A 587 -36.59 0.03 -53.06
N ARG A 588 -36.76 1.10 -53.84
CA ARG A 588 -36.35 2.47 -53.46
C ARG A 588 -37.00 2.88 -52.13
N TYR A 589 -36.30 3.71 -51.35
CA TYR A 589 -36.74 4.17 -50.02
C TYR A 589 -36.93 3.07 -48.98
N LEU A 590 -36.28 1.91 -49.18
CA LEU A 590 -36.33 0.78 -48.27
C LEU A 590 -37.74 0.26 -48.03
N LEU A 591 -38.59 0.27 -49.06
CA LEU A 591 -39.96 -0.24 -48.94
C LEU A 591 -39.98 -1.77 -48.95
N ASN A 592 -40.99 -2.36 -48.32
CA ASN A 592 -41.19 -3.82 -48.30
C ASN A 592 -42.01 -4.35 -49.50
N ALA A 593 -42.47 -3.45 -50.37
CA ALA A 593 -43.05 -3.76 -51.66
C ALA A 593 -42.84 -2.56 -52.59
N GLU A 594 -42.81 -2.82 -53.89
CA GLU A 594 -42.71 -1.76 -54.89
C GLU A 594 -44.01 -0.94 -54.97
N ASP A 595 -43.87 0.32 -55.36
CA ASP A 595 -44.97 1.21 -55.73
C ASP A 595 -45.62 0.68 -57.04
N PRO A 596 -46.95 0.51 -57.14
CA PRO A 596 -48.03 0.89 -56.22
C PRO A 596 -48.46 -0.20 -55.22
N ARG A 597 -47.88 -1.41 -55.29
CA ARG A 597 -48.30 -2.57 -54.49
C ARG A 597 -48.27 -2.28 -53.00
N ILE A 598 -47.34 -1.44 -52.54
CA ILE A 598 -47.27 -1.00 -51.14
C ILE A 598 -48.54 -0.26 -50.69
N CYS A 599 -49.14 0.55 -51.56
CA CYS A 599 -50.35 1.32 -51.28
C CYS A 599 -51.60 0.44 -51.38
N VAL A 600 -51.67 -0.44 -52.38
CA VAL A 600 -52.84 -1.32 -52.60
C VAL A 600 -53.02 -2.35 -51.48
N LYS A 601 -51.99 -2.61 -50.65
CA LYS A 601 -52.14 -3.44 -49.43
C LYS A 601 -53.19 -2.90 -48.44
N CYS A 602 -53.42 -1.59 -48.42
CA CYS A 602 -54.35 -0.95 -47.49
C CYS A 602 -55.48 -0.17 -48.19
N HIS A 603 -55.32 0.12 -49.49
CA HIS A 603 -56.31 0.85 -50.29
C HIS A 603 -56.95 -0.07 -51.32
N SER A 604 -58.28 -0.17 -51.30
CA SER A 604 -59.04 -0.92 -52.31
C SER A 604 -59.05 -0.20 -53.65
N GLU A 605 -58.90 -0.96 -54.73
CA GLU A 605 -58.73 -0.50 -56.11
C GLU A 605 -59.95 0.25 -56.68
N GLU A 606 -61.13 0.08 -56.06
CA GLU A 606 -62.44 0.49 -56.62
C GLU A 606 -63.29 1.34 -55.66
N THR A 607 -62.68 1.98 -54.66
CA THR A 607 -63.46 2.89 -53.81
C THR A 607 -63.88 4.14 -54.59
N GLU A 608 -65.14 4.53 -54.46
CA GLU A 608 -65.74 5.68 -55.17
C GLU A 608 -64.92 6.97 -54.98
N THR A 609 -64.33 7.14 -53.79
CA THR A 609 -63.44 8.26 -53.44
C THR A 609 -62.12 8.24 -54.22
N MET A 610 -61.55 7.07 -54.49
CA MET A 610 -60.29 6.93 -55.23
C MET A 610 -60.50 7.09 -56.73
N LEU A 611 -61.61 6.59 -57.28
CA LEU A 611 -62.00 6.76 -58.69
C LEU A 611 -62.36 8.22 -59.02
N LYS A 612 -62.88 8.98 -58.05
CA LYS A 612 -63.09 10.44 -58.20
C LYS A 612 -61.77 11.24 -58.24
N GLY A 613 -60.69 10.71 -57.66
CA GLY A 613 -59.40 11.39 -57.56
C GLY A 613 -58.38 10.97 -58.62
N HIS A 614 -58.61 9.89 -59.37
CA HIS A 614 -57.67 9.31 -60.32
C HIS A 614 -58.35 8.92 -61.63
N ILE A 615 -57.67 9.13 -62.76
CA ILE A 615 -58.19 8.84 -64.11
C ILE A 615 -58.22 7.34 -64.47
N LYS A 616 -57.57 6.48 -63.69
CA LYS A 616 -57.49 5.03 -63.89
C LYS A 616 -57.61 4.32 -62.54
N PRO A 617 -58.08 3.05 -62.50
CA PRO A 617 -58.00 2.22 -61.31
C PRO A 617 -56.56 2.15 -60.78
N LEU A 618 -56.39 2.07 -59.45
CA LEU A 618 -55.05 2.10 -58.82
C LEU A 618 -54.10 1.02 -59.36
N ALA A 619 -54.61 -0.16 -59.70
CA ALA A 619 -53.83 -1.26 -60.27
C ALA A 619 -53.09 -0.86 -61.57
N ASN A 620 -53.58 0.15 -62.29
CA ASN A 620 -53.02 0.63 -63.55
C ASN A 620 -52.10 1.86 -63.39
N ILE A 621 -51.93 2.37 -62.16
CA ILE A 621 -51.05 3.49 -61.84
C ILE A 621 -49.70 2.94 -61.38
N LYS A 622 -48.65 3.13 -62.18
CA LYS A 622 -47.32 2.55 -61.89
C LYS A 622 -46.59 3.18 -60.70
N HIS A 623 -46.80 4.48 -60.44
CA HIS A 623 -46.02 5.22 -59.45
C HIS A 623 -46.89 6.17 -58.60
N CYS A 624 -47.50 5.68 -57.53
CA CYS A 624 -48.28 6.50 -56.61
C CYS A 624 -47.39 7.49 -55.83
N LEU A 625 -46.16 7.10 -55.48
CA LEU A 625 -45.21 7.89 -54.71
C LEU A 625 -44.57 9.03 -55.52
N ASP A 626 -44.79 9.07 -56.83
CA ASP A 626 -44.40 10.21 -57.65
C ASP A 626 -45.31 11.42 -57.41
N CYS A 627 -46.58 11.18 -57.06
CA CYS A 627 -47.56 12.22 -56.78
C CYS A 627 -47.82 12.41 -55.28
N HIS A 628 -47.70 11.36 -54.47
CA HIS A 628 -48.08 11.37 -53.05
C HIS A 628 -46.89 11.33 -52.09
N VAL A 629 -47.11 11.91 -50.90
CA VAL A 629 -46.23 11.89 -49.72
C VAL A 629 -46.94 11.07 -48.63
N PRO A 630 -46.55 9.81 -48.41
CA PRO A 630 -47.29 8.88 -47.56
C PRO A 630 -47.14 9.13 -46.04
N HIS A 631 -46.30 10.07 -45.63
CA HIS A 631 -46.08 10.37 -44.21
C HIS A 631 -46.89 11.60 -43.77
N VAL A 632 -46.33 12.80 -43.95
CA VAL A 632 -46.92 14.05 -43.45
C VAL A 632 -46.72 15.17 -44.48
N THR A 633 -47.80 15.83 -44.91
CA THR A 633 -47.79 16.98 -45.83
C THR A 633 -48.94 17.96 -45.52
N GLU A 634 -48.78 19.22 -45.90
CA GLU A 634 -49.81 20.27 -45.74
C GLU A 634 -50.87 20.22 -46.85
N LYS A 635 -50.58 19.49 -47.94
CA LYS A 635 -51.44 19.47 -49.12
C LYS A 635 -52.54 18.42 -48.95
N ARG A 636 -53.78 18.81 -49.26
CA ARG A 636 -54.95 17.93 -49.30
C ARG A 636 -54.67 16.72 -50.21
N GLY A 637 -55.09 15.53 -49.77
CA GLY A 637 -54.89 14.28 -50.51
C GLY A 637 -53.45 13.77 -50.49
N LEU A 638 -52.62 14.26 -49.55
CA LEU A 638 -51.23 13.86 -49.38
C LEU A 638 -50.34 14.12 -50.60
N LEU A 639 -50.62 15.17 -51.36
CA LEU A 639 -49.86 15.47 -52.57
C LEU A 639 -48.48 16.05 -52.24
N LYS A 640 -47.52 15.84 -53.16
CA LYS A 640 -46.23 16.54 -53.14
C LYS A 640 -46.41 18.05 -53.24
N ASN A 641 -45.44 18.77 -52.68
CA ASN A 641 -45.46 20.23 -52.62
C ASN A 641 -45.33 20.90 -54.00
N ILE A 642 -44.57 20.27 -54.90
CA ILE A 642 -44.32 20.78 -56.26
C ILE A 642 -45.26 20.03 -57.20
N LYS A 643 -46.13 20.78 -57.88
CA LYS A 643 -47.02 20.28 -58.93
C LYS A 643 -46.57 20.85 -60.26
N HIS A 644 -46.51 20.03 -61.30
CA HIS A 644 -46.37 20.57 -62.65
C HIS A 644 -47.69 21.22 -63.10
N SER A 645 -47.62 22.12 -64.09
CA SER A 645 -48.77 22.96 -64.49
C SER A 645 -50.01 22.15 -64.92
N PRO A 646 -49.91 21.15 -65.82
CA PRO A 646 -51.06 20.31 -66.20
C PRO A 646 -51.80 19.70 -64.99
N PHE A 647 -51.04 19.11 -64.06
CA PHE A 647 -51.60 18.51 -62.84
C PHE A 647 -52.23 19.55 -61.89
N SER A 648 -51.68 20.75 -61.83
CA SER A 648 -52.26 21.85 -61.03
C SER A 648 -53.59 22.34 -61.58
N LYS A 649 -53.80 22.19 -62.89
CA LYS A 649 -55.02 22.61 -63.61
C LYS A 649 -56.07 21.49 -63.71
N GLY A 650 -55.77 20.28 -63.23
CA GLY A 650 -56.65 19.11 -63.35
C GLY A 650 -56.72 18.50 -64.75
N ASP A 651 -55.80 18.91 -65.64
CA ASP A 651 -55.72 18.45 -67.03
C ASP A 651 -54.80 17.22 -67.10
N CYS A 652 -55.36 16.07 -66.75
CA CYS A 652 -54.63 14.80 -66.73
C CYS A 652 -54.48 14.18 -68.13
N SER A 653 -55.38 14.49 -69.08
CA SER A 653 -55.30 14.00 -70.47
C SER A 653 -54.05 14.49 -71.16
N ALA A 654 -53.63 15.74 -70.92
CA ALA A 654 -52.39 16.32 -71.47
C ALA A 654 -51.09 15.54 -71.17
N CYS A 655 -51.12 14.54 -70.28
CA CYS A 655 -49.95 13.70 -69.94
C CYS A 655 -50.22 12.19 -70.05
N HIS A 656 -51.47 11.76 -70.24
CA HIS A 656 -51.87 10.35 -70.11
C HIS A 656 -52.72 9.81 -71.26
N GLU A 657 -53.18 10.69 -72.15
CA GLU A 657 -53.70 10.39 -73.49
C GLU A 657 -52.62 10.78 -74.52
#